data_AF-A0A8C4KP57-F1
#
_entry.id   AF-A0A8C4KP57-F1
#
_cell.length_a   1.000
_cell.length_b   1.000
_cell.length_c   1.000
_cell.angle_alpha   90.00
_cell.angle_beta   90.00
_cell.angle_gamma   90.00
#
_symmetry.space_group_name_H-M   'P 1'
#
loop_
_entity.id
_entity.type
_entity.pdbx_description
1 polymer ?
#
loop_
_entity_poly.entity_id
_entity_poly.type
_entity_poly.pdbx_seq_one_letter_code
_entity_poly.pdbx_strand_id
1 'polypeptide(L)'
;MSHKNAKVIRKVNISSSLESEDISLETTIPTDDVSSSEEREGTVKITKQLIERKELLHNLQLLKIELSQKNLMIDNLKVEYLTKIEELEEKLNDAIHQKQLLSLRLDSQLALQQEDARKHQALMKQEMETILLRQKQLEETNHQLRERAGDIRRSLRDLELTDDCYEKLKSLPEDQLSIPEYVSIRFYEVVHLLRKELNDLQVKKESLMEELNGYKSQLKCLTESYEDERRIRSDLEVRCQRLTLELADTKRMIQQGDYRQENYGKVKCERDVFEHELSELRRKYEVLELSHKAQAKERNDLSKELATLQQSLNLLQKDKDYLNRQNMELSVRCAHEEDRLERLQIQLEDTKKAREEMYEKYVTSRDHYKTEYENRLQEELEQIRLKTNQEIEQLRSTSKEMYERENRNLREARDNAVAEKERAVIAERDALGKYDQLLEQKKYYFDKSNVFMSSVDRASNLCSCSLCGKNLWFIDYKGHHNDTLFTFLEFFAVENEAEAERVLFSYGYGANVPTTAKRRLKQSVHLARRLLQLEKQNSLLVKDLEHHKEQVTQISQELDRANSLLNQVQQPYKYLIETVQQRDSQISLQKEHITQLEKDVSLLNKEKTALLRVKNQMATDLERLLNHREELAVMKQVLISLQGKCYEQNLPQSHTDVKSVTAKSKSSPSVKLLPEHEEENVFTPKPTLFTNKEAPVWYRKLQQKTSA
;
A
#
# COMPACT_ATOMS: atom_id res chain seq x y z
N MET A 1 -51.66 -76.03 -33.11
CA MET A 1 -51.00 -77.13 -32.37
C MET A 1 -51.96 -77.63 -31.29
N SER A 2 -52.21 -78.91 -31.05
CA SER A 2 -52.27 -80.09 -31.95
C SER A 2 -53.00 -81.23 -31.22
N HIS A 3 -53.56 -82.20 -31.96
CA HIS A 3 -54.08 -83.51 -31.48
C HIS A 3 -55.35 -83.46 -30.60
N LYS A 4 -56.44 -84.16 -30.94
CA LYS A 4 -56.71 -85.60 -31.20
C LYS A 4 -56.91 -86.43 -29.91
N ASN A 5 -58.16 -86.68 -29.55
CA ASN A 5 -58.81 -88.02 -29.45
C ASN A 5 -60.20 -87.82 -28.79
N ALA A 6 -61.35 -88.27 -29.28
CA ALA A 6 -61.76 -89.40 -30.16
C ALA A 6 -62.02 -90.75 -29.44
N LYS A 7 -63.32 -91.05 -29.34
CA LYS A 7 -63.98 -92.38 -29.31
C LYS A 7 -63.88 -93.28 -28.05
N VAL A 8 -64.78 -94.27 -27.82
CA VAL A 8 -66.25 -94.43 -28.07
C VAL A 8 -66.74 -95.78 -27.44
N ILE A 9 -68.07 -95.97 -27.33
CA ILE A 9 -68.85 -97.20 -27.02
C ILE A 9 -68.72 -97.84 -25.62
N ARG A 10 -69.86 -98.02 -24.95
CA ARG A 10 -70.49 -99.30 -24.47
C ARG A 10 -71.42 -99.01 -23.27
N LYS A 11 -72.62 -99.60 -23.17
CA LYS A 11 -73.41 -100.48 -24.07
C LYS A 11 -74.86 -100.59 -23.53
N VAL A 12 -75.84 -101.01 -24.36
CA VAL A 12 -77.12 -101.65 -23.94
C VAL A 12 -78.06 -100.74 -23.12
N ASN A 13 -79.13 -100.18 -23.71
CA ASN A 13 -80.42 -100.82 -24.08
C ASN A 13 -81.18 -101.40 -22.87
N ILE A 14 -82.46 -101.04 -22.72
CA ILE A 14 -83.60 -101.92 -23.05
C ILE A 14 -84.87 -101.06 -23.19
N SER A 15 -85.77 -101.49 -24.06
CA SER A 15 -86.91 -100.75 -24.59
C SER A 15 -87.98 -100.43 -23.55
N SER A 16 -88.60 -99.26 -23.67
CA SER A 16 -90.03 -99.09 -23.36
C SER A 16 -90.84 -99.67 -24.53
N SER A 17 -91.10 -100.98 -24.53
CA SER A 17 -91.97 -101.61 -25.52
C SER A 17 -93.43 -101.28 -25.20
N LEU A 18 -94.12 -100.60 -26.10
CA LEU A 18 -95.58 -100.52 -26.11
C LEU A 18 -96.08 -101.70 -26.94
N GLU A 19 -96.35 -102.82 -26.26
CA GLU A 19 -97.07 -103.96 -26.84
C GLU A 19 -98.38 -104.12 -26.06
N SER A 20 -99.45 -103.64 -26.69
CA SER A 20 -100.83 -103.84 -26.27
C SER A 20 -101.41 -105.02 -27.08
N GLU A 21 -101.72 -106.13 -26.41
CA GLU A 21 -102.49 -107.23 -27.00
C GLU A 21 -103.71 -107.57 -26.13
N ASP A 22 -104.88 -107.31 -26.71
CA ASP A 22 -106.07 -108.17 -26.73
C ASP A 22 -106.85 -108.52 -25.44
N ILE A 23 -107.98 -109.23 -25.68
CA ILE A 23 -109.03 -109.66 -24.73
C ILE A 23 -109.88 -108.48 -24.19
N SER A 24 -110.79 -107.84 -24.94
CA SER A 24 -111.94 -108.32 -25.76
C SER A 24 -113.27 -108.47 -24.99
N LEU A 25 -114.31 -107.80 -25.51
CA LEU A 25 -115.75 -108.21 -25.52
C LEU A 25 -116.48 -108.34 -24.16
N GLU A 26 -117.55 -107.59 -23.91
CA GLU A 26 -118.89 -107.69 -24.54
C GLU A 26 -119.66 -108.95 -24.11
N THR A 27 -120.69 -108.79 -23.27
CA THR A 27 -121.79 -109.75 -22.97
C THR A 27 -122.84 -109.04 -22.09
N THR A 28 -123.83 -108.32 -22.63
CA THR A 28 -125.12 -108.76 -23.21
C THR A 28 -126.21 -109.20 -22.22
N ILE A 29 -127.32 -108.46 -22.24
CA ILE A 29 -128.72 -108.88 -21.97
C ILE A 29 -129.11 -110.07 -22.90
N PRO A 30 -130.11 -110.96 -22.65
CA PRO A 30 -130.87 -111.34 -21.43
C PRO A 30 -130.75 -112.85 -21.11
N THR A 31 -131.62 -113.42 -20.25
CA THR A 31 -132.53 -114.52 -20.64
C THR A 31 -133.64 -114.78 -19.61
N ASP A 32 -134.86 -115.08 -20.08
CA ASP A 32 -136.04 -115.44 -19.27
C ASP A 32 -136.49 -116.89 -19.52
N ASP A 33 -137.20 -117.44 -18.53
CA ASP A 33 -138.17 -118.56 -18.55
C ASP A 33 -137.79 -119.97 -19.06
N VAL A 34 -138.30 -120.99 -18.35
CA VAL A 34 -139.50 -121.79 -18.75
C VAL A 34 -139.70 -123.02 -17.84
N SER A 35 -140.97 -123.35 -17.53
CA SER A 35 -141.48 -124.68 -17.06
C SER A 35 -141.18 -125.16 -15.61
N SER A 36 -141.94 -126.10 -15.01
CA SER A 36 -143.29 -126.72 -15.25
C SER A 36 -143.49 -127.83 -14.20
N SER A 37 -144.68 -128.24 -13.73
CA SER A 37 -146.03 -127.66 -13.58
C SER A 37 -146.86 -128.64 -12.70
N GLU A 38 -148.14 -128.37 -12.40
CA GLU A 38 -148.96 -129.23 -11.52
C GLU A 38 -150.46 -129.24 -11.95
N GLU A 39 -151.04 -130.41 -12.24
CA GLU A 39 -152.50 -130.61 -12.34
C GLU A 39 -152.98 -132.00 -11.84
N ARG A 40 -153.91 -131.94 -10.88
CA ARG A 40 -155.13 -132.76 -10.65
C ARG A 40 -155.08 -134.29 -10.40
N GLU A 41 -155.60 -134.62 -9.21
CA GLU A 41 -156.65 -135.62 -8.89
C GLU A 41 -156.42 -137.13 -9.14
N GLY A 42 -156.80 -137.94 -8.14
CA GLY A 42 -156.90 -139.41 -8.26
C GLY A 42 -156.70 -140.16 -6.93
N THR A 43 -157.78 -140.66 -6.32
CA THR A 43 -157.72 -141.51 -5.12
C THR A 43 -157.58 -143.00 -5.45
N VAL A 44 -156.74 -143.77 -4.73
CA VAL A 44 -157.08 -145.07 -4.07
C VAL A 44 -155.86 -145.83 -3.47
N LYS A 45 -155.96 -146.18 -2.17
CA LYS A 45 -155.36 -147.30 -1.40
C LYS A 45 -153.89 -147.78 -1.59
N ILE A 46 -153.03 -147.31 -0.67
CA ILE A 46 -152.11 -148.06 0.23
C ILE A 46 -151.39 -149.34 -0.28
N THR A 47 -150.05 -149.30 -0.31
CA THR A 47 -149.15 -150.38 0.19
C THR A 47 -147.71 -149.87 0.44
N LYS A 48 -146.83 -150.68 1.04
CA LYS A 48 -145.71 -150.22 1.90
C LYS A 48 -144.51 -149.52 1.21
N GLN A 49 -144.30 -149.65 -0.09
CA GLN A 49 -143.06 -149.19 -0.77
C GLN A 49 -142.93 -147.65 -0.96
N LEU A 50 -143.96 -146.87 -0.65
CA LEU A 50 -144.01 -145.43 -0.98
C LEU A 50 -143.27 -144.50 0.00
N ILE A 51 -142.77 -145.03 1.13
CA ILE A 51 -142.21 -144.22 2.23
C ILE A 51 -140.75 -143.83 1.96
N GLU A 52 -139.89 -144.81 1.68
CA GLU A 52 -138.44 -144.61 1.46
C GLU A 52 -138.13 -143.61 0.33
N ARG A 53 -138.99 -143.55 -0.69
CA ARG A 53 -138.84 -142.61 -1.82
C ARG A 53 -139.12 -141.14 -1.45
N LYS A 54 -139.81 -140.85 -0.34
CA LYS A 54 -140.09 -139.47 0.10
C LYS A 54 -138.95 -138.84 0.91
N GLU A 55 -138.23 -139.61 1.71
CA GLU A 55 -137.13 -139.08 2.54
C GLU A 55 -135.95 -138.59 1.68
N LEU A 56 -135.58 -139.36 0.64
CA LEU A 56 -134.50 -138.99 -0.29
C LEU A 56 -134.76 -137.69 -1.07
N LEU A 57 -136.02 -137.33 -1.32
CA LEU A 57 -136.37 -136.08 -2.01
C LEU A 57 -136.20 -134.84 -1.13
N HIS A 58 -136.43 -134.96 0.18
CA HIS A 58 -136.35 -133.82 1.10
C HIS A 58 -134.91 -133.33 1.30
N ASN A 59 -133.98 -134.25 1.52
CA ASN A 59 -132.55 -133.95 1.71
C ASN A 59 -131.91 -133.25 0.49
N LEU A 60 -132.40 -133.56 -0.71
CA LEU A 60 -131.91 -132.98 -1.97
C LEU A 60 -132.34 -131.51 -2.15
N GLN A 61 -133.47 -131.09 -1.56
CA GLN A 61 -133.90 -129.69 -1.58
C GLN A 61 -133.07 -128.80 -0.65
N LEU A 62 -132.71 -129.29 0.54
CA LEU A 62 -131.90 -128.54 1.52
C LEU A 62 -130.54 -128.14 0.94
N LEU A 63 -129.81 -129.09 0.35
CA LEU A 63 -128.50 -128.83 -0.27
C LEU A 63 -128.56 -127.80 -1.42
N LYS A 64 -129.69 -127.71 -2.14
CA LYS A 64 -129.88 -126.68 -3.18
C LYS A 64 -129.99 -125.26 -2.61
N ILE A 65 -130.53 -125.10 -1.40
CA ILE A 65 -130.71 -123.80 -0.74
C ILE A 65 -129.40 -123.32 -0.13
N GLU A 66 -128.60 -124.21 0.47
CA GLU A 66 -127.27 -123.85 0.98
C GLU A 66 -126.33 -123.40 -0.16
N LEU A 67 -126.38 -124.08 -1.31
CA LEU A 67 -125.52 -123.78 -2.45
C LEU A 67 -125.83 -122.42 -3.08
N SER A 68 -127.11 -122.03 -3.20
CA SER A 68 -127.47 -120.70 -3.72
C SER A 68 -127.06 -119.57 -2.76
N GLN A 69 -127.19 -119.76 -1.45
CA GLN A 69 -126.71 -118.79 -0.45
C GLN A 69 -125.18 -118.59 -0.52
N LYS A 70 -124.42 -119.66 -0.75
CA LYS A 70 -122.95 -119.57 -0.89
C LYS A 70 -122.52 -118.84 -2.15
N ASN A 71 -123.20 -119.04 -3.28
CA ASN A 71 -122.90 -118.31 -4.52
C ASN A 71 -123.15 -116.80 -4.36
N LEU A 72 -124.30 -116.40 -3.81
CA LEU A 72 -124.67 -114.99 -3.62
C LEU A 72 -123.65 -114.24 -2.72
N MET A 73 -123.12 -114.92 -1.69
CA MET A 73 -122.05 -114.37 -0.85
C MET A 73 -120.73 -114.14 -1.62
N ILE A 74 -120.40 -115.01 -2.58
CA ILE A 74 -119.17 -114.90 -3.39
C ILE A 74 -119.25 -113.71 -4.35
N ASP A 75 -120.40 -113.51 -4.99
CA ASP A 75 -120.55 -112.47 -6.02
C ASP A 75 -120.58 -111.06 -5.43
N ASN A 76 -121.16 -110.86 -4.24
CA ASN A 76 -121.05 -109.59 -3.50
C ASN A 76 -119.58 -109.20 -3.25
N LEU A 77 -118.75 -110.14 -2.77
CA LEU A 77 -117.33 -109.88 -2.49
C LEU A 77 -116.54 -109.50 -3.75
N LYS A 78 -116.88 -110.05 -4.93
CA LYS A 78 -116.23 -109.67 -6.20
C LYS A 78 -116.47 -108.20 -6.53
N VAL A 79 -117.69 -107.69 -6.34
CA VAL A 79 -118.04 -106.29 -6.63
C VAL A 79 -117.32 -105.33 -5.68
N GLU A 80 -117.20 -105.69 -4.40
CA GLU A 80 -116.41 -104.93 -3.41
C GLU A 80 -114.93 -104.84 -3.81
N TYR A 81 -114.32 -105.91 -4.31
CA TYR A 81 -112.93 -105.87 -4.78
C TYR A 81 -112.73 -105.12 -6.10
N LEU A 82 -113.64 -105.25 -7.06
CA LEU A 82 -113.55 -104.54 -8.36
C LEU A 82 -113.61 -103.03 -8.18
N THR A 83 -114.62 -102.53 -7.47
CA THR A 83 -114.75 -101.10 -7.16
C THR A 83 -113.53 -100.56 -6.37
N LYS A 84 -112.88 -101.40 -5.56
CA LYS A 84 -111.65 -101.04 -4.84
C LYS A 84 -110.43 -100.88 -5.77
N ILE A 85 -110.39 -101.58 -6.91
CA ILE A 85 -109.31 -101.50 -7.91
C ILE A 85 -109.44 -100.21 -8.74
N GLU A 86 -110.64 -99.94 -9.27
CA GLU A 86 -110.94 -98.71 -10.04
C GLU A 86 -110.57 -97.45 -9.22
N GLU A 87 -110.94 -97.45 -7.94
CA GLU A 87 -110.57 -96.41 -6.98
C GLU A 87 -109.05 -96.20 -6.79
N LEU A 88 -108.20 -97.19 -7.08
CA LEU A 88 -106.75 -97.08 -6.93
C LEU A 88 -106.07 -96.66 -8.24
N GLU A 89 -106.63 -97.07 -9.39
CA GLU A 89 -106.13 -96.70 -10.72
C GLU A 89 -106.37 -95.21 -11.02
N GLU A 90 -107.53 -94.67 -10.65
CA GLU A 90 -107.81 -93.22 -10.77
C GLU A 90 -106.79 -92.40 -9.96
N LYS A 91 -106.57 -92.77 -8.69
CA LYS A 91 -105.60 -92.12 -7.79
C LYS A 91 -104.15 -92.23 -8.30
N LEU A 92 -103.80 -93.29 -9.02
CA LEU A 92 -102.48 -93.46 -9.65
C LEU A 92 -102.30 -92.51 -10.84
N ASN A 93 -103.32 -92.36 -11.69
CA ASN A 93 -103.27 -91.48 -12.85
C ASN A 93 -103.17 -89.99 -12.45
N ASP A 94 -103.92 -89.58 -11.41
CA ASP A 94 -103.80 -88.23 -10.83
C ASP A 94 -102.37 -87.92 -10.36
N ALA A 95 -101.74 -88.85 -9.63
CA ALA A 95 -100.36 -88.71 -9.18
C ALA A 95 -99.35 -88.59 -10.35
N ILE A 96 -99.58 -89.30 -11.46
CA ILE A 96 -98.74 -89.21 -12.67
C ILE A 96 -98.88 -87.84 -13.34
N HIS A 97 -100.10 -87.31 -13.50
CA HIS A 97 -100.31 -86.00 -14.10
C HIS A 97 -99.76 -84.86 -13.23
N GLN A 98 -99.93 -84.93 -11.90
CA GLN A 98 -99.33 -83.97 -10.97
C GLN A 98 -97.80 -83.94 -11.08
N LYS A 99 -97.15 -85.11 -11.17
CA LYS A 99 -95.70 -85.23 -11.37
C LYS A 99 -95.24 -84.58 -12.67
N GLN A 100 -95.94 -84.80 -13.79
CA GLN A 100 -95.59 -84.21 -15.09
C GLN A 100 -95.69 -82.69 -15.08
N LEU A 101 -96.78 -82.14 -14.51
CA LEU A 101 -96.99 -80.70 -14.40
C LEU A 101 -95.90 -80.01 -13.55
N LEU A 102 -95.49 -80.67 -12.45
CA LEU A 102 -94.40 -80.18 -11.60
C LEU A 102 -93.04 -80.19 -12.30
N SER A 103 -92.74 -81.20 -13.14
CA SER A 103 -91.49 -81.25 -13.92
C SER A 103 -91.39 -80.07 -14.89
N LEU A 104 -92.41 -79.88 -15.74
CA LEU A 104 -92.41 -78.79 -16.72
C LEU A 104 -92.33 -77.40 -16.07
N ARG A 105 -92.93 -77.24 -14.88
CA ARG A 105 -92.83 -76.01 -14.09
C ARG A 105 -91.41 -75.77 -13.57
N LEU A 106 -90.71 -76.82 -13.13
CA LEU A 106 -89.32 -76.75 -12.68
C LEU A 106 -88.38 -76.44 -13.85
N ASP A 107 -88.52 -77.14 -14.98
CA ASP A 107 -87.69 -76.96 -16.17
C ASP A 107 -87.82 -75.53 -16.75
N SER A 108 -89.05 -74.98 -16.78
CA SER A 108 -89.31 -73.59 -17.17
C SER A 108 -88.66 -72.58 -16.21
N GLN A 109 -88.71 -72.82 -14.91
CA GLN A 109 -88.04 -71.96 -13.91
C GLN A 109 -86.52 -72.00 -14.04
N LEU A 110 -85.92 -73.18 -14.28
CA LEU A 110 -84.49 -73.34 -14.49
C LEU A 110 -84.01 -72.63 -15.78
N ALA A 111 -84.80 -72.67 -16.85
CA ALA A 111 -84.48 -71.98 -18.10
C ALA A 111 -84.44 -70.45 -17.92
N LEU A 112 -85.46 -69.87 -17.27
CA LEU A 112 -85.51 -68.43 -16.97
C LEU A 112 -84.35 -67.99 -16.08
N GLN A 113 -84.06 -68.74 -15.01
CA GLN A 113 -82.92 -68.47 -14.13
C GLN A 113 -81.58 -68.49 -14.88
N GLN A 114 -81.40 -69.40 -15.85
CA GLN A 114 -80.19 -69.43 -16.68
C GLN A 114 -80.08 -68.23 -17.63
N GLU A 115 -81.18 -67.77 -18.23
CA GLU A 115 -81.13 -66.58 -19.09
C GLU A 115 -80.87 -65.31 -18.31
N ASP A 116 -81.53 -65.11 -17.17
CA ASP A 116 -81.35 -63.91 -16.36
C ASP A 116 -79.95 -63.88 -15.73
N ALA A 117 -79.42 -65.03 -15.32
CA ALA A 117 -78.00 -65.15 -14.94
C ALA A 117 -77.05 -64.75 -16.08
N ARG A 118 -77.34 -65.09 -17.34
CA ARG A 118 -76.54 -64.64 -18.51
C ARG A 118 -76.66 -63.14 -18.75
N LYS A 119 -77.86 -62.56 -18.63
CA LYS A 119 -78.10 -61.10 -18.77
C LYS A 119 -77.34 -60.33 -17.69
N HIS A 120 -77.43 -60.76 -16.43
CA HIS A 120 -76.65 -60.18 -15.33
C HIS A 120 -75.13 -60.32 -15.55
N GLN A 121 -74.64 -61.49 -16.01
CA GLN A 121 -73.22 -61.66 -16.35
C GLN A 121 -72.75 -60.77 -17.50
N ALA A 122 -73.62 -60.45 -18.47
CA ALA A 122 -73.28 -59.55 -19.57
C ALA A 122 -73.20 -58.09 -19.09
N LEU A 123 -74.19 -57.63 -18.30
CA LEU A 123 -74.18 -56.29 -17.70
C LEU A 123 -72.99 -56.10 -16.76
N MET A 124 -72.71 -57.06 -15.87
CA MET A 124 -71.54 -57.02 -14.98
C MET A 124 -70.22 -56.95 -15.75
N LYS A 125 -70.11 -57.55 -16.94
CA LYS A 125 -68.91 -57.42 -17.80
C LYS A 125 -68.80 -56.03 -18.39
N GLN A 126 -69.89 -55.48 -18.95
CA GLN A 126 -69.88 -54.13 -19.51
C GLN A 126 -69.59 -53.07 -18.43
N GLU A 127 -70.19 -53.20 -17.24
CA GLU A 127 -69.89 -52.35 -16.09
C GLU A 127 -68.42 -52.48 -15.70
N MET A 128 -67.90 -53.71 -15.54
CA MET A 128 -66.48 -53.95 -15.26
C MET A 128 -65.55 -53.33 -16.32
N GLU A 129 -65.87 -53.43 -17.61
CA GLU A 129 -65.08 -52.82 -18.69
C GLU A 129 -65.08 -51.29 -18.60
N THR A 130 -66.21 -50.65 -18.29
CA THR A 130 -66.25 -49.18 -18.07
C THR A 130 -65.49 -48.76 -16.81
N ILE A 131 -65.56 -49.55 -15.74
CA ILE A 131 -64.81 -49.34 -14.50
C ILE A 131 -63.30 -49.47 -14.76
N LEU A 132 -62.86 -50.50 -15.48
CA LEU A 132 -61.45 -50.72 -15.85
C LEU A 132 -60.92 -49.60 -16.76
N LEU A 133 -61.70 -49.14 -17.74
CA LEU A 133 -61.32 -48.01 -18.59
C LEU A 133 -61.17 -46.72 -17.76
N ARG A 134 -62.10 -46.47 -16.83
CA ARG A 134 -62.04 -45.31 -15.94
C ARG A 134 -60.89 -45.41 -14.94
N GLN A 135 -60.63 -46.60 -14.40
CA GLN A 135 -59.48 -46.88 -13.55
C GLN A 135 -58.17 -46.57 -14.30
N LYS A 136 -58.00 -47.03 -15.54
CA LYS A 136 -56.80 -46.76 -16.35
C LYS A 136 -56.57 -45.25 -16.57
N GLN A 137 -57.62 -44.48 -16.87
CA GLN A 137 -57.51 -43.01 -16.97
C GLN A 137 -57.09 -42.35 -15.64
N LEU A 138 -57.62 -42.85 -14.52
CA LEU A 138 -57.27 -42.37 -13.18
C LEU A 138 -55.83 -42.79 -12.80
N GLU A 139 -55.36 -43.95 -13.22
CA GLU A 139 -53.98 -44.40 -13.04
C GLU A 139 -53.00 -43.57 -13.88
N GLU A 140 -53.30 -43.29 -15.15
CA GLU A 140 -52.49 -42.44 -16.03
C GLU A 140 -52.38 -41.00 -15.51
N THR A 141 -53.50 -40.40 -15.11
CA THR A 141 -53.48 -39.04 -14.52
C THR A 141 -52.81 -39.00 -13.15
N ASN A 142 -52.99 -40.03 -12.31
CA ASN A 142 -52.27 -40.16 -11.04
C ASN A 142 -50.76 -40.37 -11.27
N HIS A 143 -50.34 -41.06 -12.34
CA HIS A 143 -48.94 -41.17 -12.73
C HIS A 143 -48.35 -39.80 -13.09
N GLN A 144 -48.98 -39.05 -13.99
CA GLN A 144 -48.54 -37.69 -14.36
C GLN A 144 -48.49 -36.74 -13.16
N LEU A 145 -49.43 -36.85 -12.22
CA LEU A 145 -49.41 -36.07 -10.98
C LEU A 145 -48.27 -36.52 -10.04
N ARG A 146 -47.94 -37.81 -9.97
CA ARG A 146 -46.77 -38.32 -9.22
C ARG A 146 -45.45 -37.86 -9.84
N GLU A 147 -45.36 -37.81 -11.16
CA GLU A 147 -44.19 -37.31 -11.90
C GLU A 147 -43.99 -35.82 -11.62
N ARG A 148 -45.01 -34.98 -11.84
CA ARG A 148 -44.95 -33.52 -11.53
C ARG A 148 -44.66 -33.24 -10.06
N ALA A 149 -45.29 -33.97 -9.14
CA ALA A 149 -44.95 -33.89 -7.72
C ALA A 149 -43.54 -34.42 -7.41
N GLY A 150 -42.98 -35.29 -8.26
CA GLY A 150 -41.59 -35.75 -8.23
C GLY A 150 -40.61 -34.71 -8.77
N ASP A 151 -41.01 -33.94 -9.80
CA ASP A 151 -40.24 -32.81 -10.33
C ASP A 151 -40.11 -31.70 -9.28
N ILE A 152 -41.22 -31.33 -8.64
CA ILE A 152 -41.23 -30.37 -7.52
C ILE A 152 -40.37 -30.89 -6.35
N ARG A 153 -40.47 -32.18 -5.99
CA ARG A 153 -39.58 -32.82 -4.99
C ARG A 153 -38.13 -33.03 -5.44
N ARG A 154 -37.78 -32.68 -6.68
CA ARG A 154 -36.40 -32.64 -7.19
C ARG A 154 -35.86 -31.20 -7.24
N SER A 155 -36.67 -30.21 -7.62
CA SER A 155 -36.26 -28.79 -7.56
C SER A 155 -36.18 -28.26 -6.13
N LEU A 156 -36.99 -28.76 -5.19
CA LEU A 156 -36.93 -28.41 -3.77
C LEU A 156 -35.80 -29.09 -2.98
N ARG A 157 -34.70 -29.50 -3.63
CA ARG A 157 -33.53 -30.09 -2.97
C ARG A 157 -32.46 -29.07 -2.64
N ASP A 158 -32.13 -28.23 -3.62
CA ASP A 158 -30.96 -27.36 -3.60
C ASP A 158 -31.41 -25.91 -3.37
N LEU A 159 -31.96 -25.66 -2.17
CA LEU A 159 -32.62 -24.41 -1.76
C LEU A 159 -31.66 -23.37 -1.12
N GLU A 160 -30.36 -23.44 -1.43
CA GLU A 160 -29.36 -22.56 -0.81
C GLU A 160 -29.33 -21.18 -1.49
N LEU A 161 -29.88 -20.16 -0.82
CA LEU A 161 -29.73 -18.76 -1.19
C LEU A 161 -28.55 -18.12 -0.46
N THR A 162 -27.87 -17.20 -1.16
CA THR A 162 -27.03 -16.16 -0.56
C THR A 162 -27.87 -14.94 -0.20
N ASP A 163 -27.41 -14.13 0.76
CA ASP A 163 -28.02 -12.87 1.21
C ASP A 163 -28.39 -11.95 0.03
N ASP A 164 -27.44 -11.78 -0.89
CA ASP A 164 -27.58 -11.01 -2.13
C ASP A 164 -28.73 -11.50 -3.03
N CYS A 165 -29.07 -12.78 -3.00
CA CYS A 165 -30.15 -13.36 -3.80
C CYS A 165 -31.47 -13.35 -3.04
N TYR A 166 -31.44 -13.54 -1.72
CA TYR A 166 -32.61 -13.40 -0.84
C TYR A 166 -33.20 -11.99 -0.95
N GLU A 167 -32.42 -10.91 -0.78
CA GLU A 167 -32.95 -9.54 -0.86
C GLU A 167 -33.47 -9.17 -2.27
N LYS A 168 -32.90 -9.76 -3.33
CA LYS A 168 -33.43 -9.60 -4.71
C LYS A 168 -34.80 -10.29 -4.87
N LEU A 169 -34.91 -11.57 -4.49
CA LEU A 169 -36.15 -12.35 -4.65
C LEU A 169 -37.28 -11.82 -3.74
N LYS A 170 -36.94 -11.40 -2.52
CA LYS A 170 -37.85 -10.75 -1.56
C LYS A 170 -38.47 -9.43 -2.04
N SER A 171 -37.85 -8.77 -3.02
CA SER A 171 -38.41 -7.54 -3.64
C SER A 171 -39.53 -7.80 -4.65
N LEU A 172 -39.78 -9.06 -5.01
CA LEU A 172 -40.82 -9.48 -5.94
C LEU A 172 -42.10 -9.93 -5.20
N PRO A 173 -43.29 -9.71 -5.77
CA PRO A 173 -44.55 -10.15 -5.17
C PRO A 173 -44.73 -11.67 -5.27
N GLU A 174 -45.41 -12.28 -4.28
CA GLU A 174 -45.57 -13.75 -4.18
C GLU A 174 -46.18 -14.39 -5.45
N ASP A 175 -47.07 -13.69 -6.17
CA ASP A 175 -47.69 -14.15 -7.43
C ASP A 175 -46.71 -14.33 -8.61
N GLN A 176 -45.51 -13.76 -8.54
CA GLN A 176 -44.50 -13.81 -9.59
C GLN A 176 -43.34 -14.77 -9.29
N LEU A 177 -43.28 -15.31 -8.06
CA LEU A 177 -42.24 -16.25 -7.64
C LEU A 177 -42.57 -17.67 -8.08
N SER A 178 -41.57 -18.42 -8.56
CA SER A 178 -41.74 -19.86 -8.73
C SER A 178 -41.80 -20.56 -7.36
N ILE A 179 -42.43 -21.74 -7.31
CA ILE A 179 -42.54 -22.54 -6.08
C ILE A 179 -41.16 -22.79 -5.42
N PRO A 180 -40.08 -23.11 -6.16
CA PRO A 180 -38.74 -23.19 -5.57
C PRO A 180 -38.21 -21.88 -4.99
N GLU A 181 -38.40 -20.74 -5.67
CA GLU A 181 -37.93 -19.43 -5.16
C GLU A 181 -38.68 -19.04 -3.89
N TYR A 182 -40.01 -19.19 -3.87
CA TYR A 182 -40.83 -18.95 -2.69
C TYR A 182 -40.39 -19.79 -1.49
N VAL A 183 -40.24 -21.11 -1.70
CA VAL A 183 -39.79 -22.02 -0.64
C VAL A 183 -38.35 -21.71 -0.23
N SER A 184 -37.47 -21.29 -1.15
CA SER A 184 -36.10 -20.86 -0.85
C SER A 184 -36.06 -19.61 0.04
N ILE A 185 -36.90 -18.59 -0.22
CA ILE A 185 -37.03 -17.41 0.64
C ILE A 185 -37.43 -17.83 2.05
N ARG A 186 -38.51 -18.62 2.19
CA ARG A 186 -39.01 -19.06 3.51
C ARG A 186 -38.04 -19.99 4.24
N PHE A 187 -37.35 -20.87 3.52
CA PHE A 187 -36.30 -21.73 4.05
C PHE A 187 -35.10 -20.89 4.53
N TYR A 188 -34.66 -19.92 3.73
CA TYR A 188 -33.60 -18.99 4.10
C TYR A 188 -33.95 -18.20 5.36
N GLU A 189 -35.17 -17.63 5.46
CA GLU A 189 -35.62 -16.88 6.65
C GLU A 189 -35.48 -17.70 7.94
N VAL A 190 -35.97 -18.95 7.95
CA VAL A 190 -35.91 -19.82 9.12
C VAL A 190 -34.49 -20.34 9.38
N VAL A 191 -33.79 -20.81 8.33
CA VAL A 191 -32.48 -21.44 8.47
C VAL A 191 -31.37 -20.43 8.73
N HIS A 192 -31.44 -19.22 8.18
CA HIS A 192 -30.47 -18.16 8.48
C HIS A 192 -30.57 -17.71 9.94
N LEU A 193 -31.79 -17.56 10.48
CA LEU A 193 -31.98 -17.27 11.91
C LEU A 193 -31.40 -18.39 12.79
N LEU A 194 -31.71 -19.65 12.50
CA LEU A 194 -31.15 -20.79 13.24
C LEU A 194 -29.63 -20.94 13.08
N ARG A 195 -29.07 -20.67 11.90
CA ARG A 195 -27.60 -20.62 11.67
C ARG A 195 -26.96 -19.51 12.49
N LYS A 196 -27.60 -18.33 12.59
CA LYS A 196 -27.13 -17.23 13.45
C LYS A 196 -27.18 -17.60 14.94
N GLU A 197 -28.29 -18.18 15.42
CA GLU A 197 -28.40 -18.64 16.80
C GLU A 197 -27.36 -19.72 17.14
N LEU A 198 -27.09 -20.65 16.21
CA LEU A 198 -26.02 -21.64 16.35
C LEU A 198 -24.63 -21.01 16.40
N ASN A 199 -24.36 -19.99 15.57
CA ASN A 199 -23.11 -19.24 15.62
C ASN A 199 -22.96 -18.48 16.96
N ASP A 200 -24.01 -17.76 17.39
CA ASP A 200 -24.04 -17.05 18.67
C ASP A 200 -23.85 -18.02 19.86
N LEU A 201 -24.38 -19.25 19.78
CA LEU A 201 -24.19 -20.31 20.78
C LEU A 201 -22.79 -20.94 20.71
N GLN A 202 -22.21 -21.11 19.52
CA GLN A 202 -20.85 -21.62 19.34
C GLN A 202 -19.81 -20.62 19.88
N VAL A 203 -19.97 -19.32 19.63
CA VAL A 203 -19.11 -18.27 20.21
C VAL A 203 -19.23 -18.23 21.73
N LYS A 204 -20.44 -18.32 22.30
CA LYS A 204 -20.65 -18.43 23.76
C LYS A 204 -20.02 -19.69 24.36
N LYS A 205 -20.08 -20.81 23.63
CA LYS A 205 -19.41 -22.07 24.01
C LYS A 205 -17.90 -21.93 23.97
N GLU A 206 -17.34 -21.23 22.98
CA GLU A 206 -15.90 -20.95 22.88
C GLU A 206 -15.43 -20.06 24.04
N SER A 207 -16.12 -18.94 24.33
CA SER A 207 -15.77 -18.09 25.47
C SER A 207 -15.90 -18.83 26.82
N LEU A 208 -16.93 -19.65 27.00
CA LEU A 208 -17.08 -20.49 28.21
C LEU A 208 -16.02 -21.60 28.30
N MET A 209 -15.52 -22.13 27.18
CA MET A 209 -14.38 -23.06 27.18
C MET A 209 -13.07 -22.34 27.53
N GLU A 210 -12.86 -21.11 27.05
CA GLU A 210 -11.71 -20.28 27.41
C GLU A 210 -11.73 -19.90 28.90
N GLU A 211 -12.85 -19.41 29.43
CA GLU A 211 -13.05 -19.17 30.87
C GLU A 211 -12.76 -20.44 31.69
N LEU A 212 -13.36 -21.58 31.31
CA LEU A 212 -13.15 -22.86 31.98
C LEU A 212 -11.68 -23.31 31.93
N ASN A 213 -10.96 -23.04 30.84
CA ASN A 213 -9.54 -23.34 30.72
C ASN A 213 -8.67 -22.35 31.52
N GLY A 214 -9.10 -21.10 31.66
CA GLY A 214 -8.55 -20.11 32.59
C GLY A 214 -8.68 -20.59 34.04
N TYR A 215 -9.88 -20.96 34.48
CA TYR A 215 -10.12 -21.49 35.83
C TYR A 215 -9.34 -22.80 36.09
N LYS A 216 -9.29 -23.74 35.14
CA LYS A 216 -8.44 -24.94 35.24
C LYS A 216 -6.96 -24.59 35.40
N SER A 217 -6.47 -23.57 34.70
CA SER A 217 -5.06 -23.16 34.78
C SER A 217 -4.75 -22.48 36.11
N GLN A 218 -5.65 -21.60 36.60
CA GLN A 218 -5.55 -21.01 37.93
C GLN A 218 -5.57 -22.08 39.04
N LEU A 219 -6.43 -23.10 38.92
CA LEU A 219 -6.49 -24.23 39.85
C LEU A 219 -5.22 -25.09 39.83
N LYS A 220 -4.59 -25.28 38.66
CA LYS A 220 -3.26 -25.95 38.57
C LYS A 220 -2.20 -25.17 39.32
N CYS A 221 -2.01 -23.88 39.01
CA CYS A 221 -1.01 -23.04 39.68
C CYS A 221 -1.25 -22.95 41.21
N LEU A 222 -2.51 -22.94 41.65
CA LEU A 222 -2.88 -22.97 43.07
C LEU A 222 -2.58 -24.34 43.72
N THR A 223 -2.76 -25.44 42.99
CA THR A 223 -2.42 -26.79 43.48
C THR A 223 -0.91 -26.99 43.55
N GLU A 224 -0.17 -26.55 42.54
CA GLU A 224 1.30 -26.59 42.47
C GLU A 224 1.92 -25.77 43.62
N SER A 225 1.49 -24.53 43.81
CA SER A 225 1.96 -23.69 44.93
C SER A 225 1.55 -24.23 46.31
N TYR A 226 0.40 -24.91 46.44
CA TYR A 226 0.04 -25.62 47.66
C TYR A 226 0.93 -26.86 47.90
N GLU A 227 1.29 -27.61 46.85
CA GLU A 227 2.25 -28.71 46.98
C GLU A 227 3.64 -28.25 47.37
N ASP A 228 4.14 -27.15 46.80
CA ASP A 228 5.45 -26.60 47.16
C ASP A 228 5.45 -26.04 48.60
N GLU A 229 4.41 -25.33 49.02
CA GLU A 229 4.21 -24.96 50.43
C GLU A 229 4.19 -26.19 51.35
N ARG A 230 3.54 -27.28 50.93
CA ARG A 230 3.50 -28.54 51.70
C ARG A 230 4.88 -29.20 51.79
N ARG A 231 5.67 -29.21 50.71
CA ARG A 231 7.06 -29.72 50.68
C ARG A 231 7.96 -28.92 51.60
N ILE A 232 7.92 -27.58 51.49
CA ILE A 232 8.66 -26.64 52.35
C ILE A 232 8.31 -26.87 53.82
N ARG A 233 7.03 -27.08 54.16
CA ARG A 233 6.61 -27.39 55.54
C ARG A 233 7.17 -28.72 56.02
N SER A 234 7.13 -29.80 55.23
CA SER A 234 7.75 -31.07 55.63
C SER A 234 9.27 -30.98 55.80
N ASP A 235 9.96 -30.21 54.95
CA ASP A 235 11.40 -30.00 55.07
C ASP A 235 11.76 -29.19 56.33
N LEU A 236 10.93 -28.18 56.67
CA LEU A 236 11.05 -27.43 57.91
C LEU A 236 10.73 -28.28 59.15
N GLU A 237 9.74 -29.17 59.08
CA GLU A 237 9.43 -30.11 60.17
C GLU A 237 10.59 -31.09 60.40
N VAL A 238 11.13 -31.70 59.35
CA VAL A 238 12.33 -32.58 59.43
C VAL A 238 13.54 -31.80 59.96
N ARG A 239 13.75 -30.55 59.52
CA ARG A 239 14.81 -29.69 60.05
C ARG A 239 14.61 -29.36 61.53
N CYS A 240 13.39 -29.09 61.97
CA CYS A 240 13.06 -28.85 63.38
C CYS A 240 13.25 -30.11 64.24
N GLN A 241 12.87 -31.29 63.74
CA GLN A 241 13.13 -32.57 64.41
C GLN A 241 14.65 -32.81 64.55
N ARG A 242 15.41 -32.64 63.46
CA ARG A 242 16.88 -32.75 63.47
C ARG A 242 17.53 -31.77 64.45
N LEU A 243 17.16 -30.49 64.41
CA LEU A 243 17.66 -29.49 65.36
C LEU A 243 17.27 -29.80 66.80
N THR A 244 16.12 -30.43 67.03
CA THR A 244 15.70 -30.87 68.38
C THR A 244 16.58 -32.00 68.90
N LEU A 245 16.99 -32.95 68.03
CA LEU A 245 17.96 -33.99 68.37
C LEU A 245 19.36 -33.41 68.60
N GLU A 246 19.86 -32.56 67.70
CA GLU A 246 21.16 -31.87 67.87
C GLU A 246 21.19 -31.01 69.14
N LEU A 247 20.08 -30.38 69.53
CA LEU A 247 19.93 -29.67 70.80
C LEU A 247 19.80 -30.59 72.03
N ALA A 248 19.36 -31.84 71.87
CA ALA A 248 19.36 -32.83 72.95
C ALA A 248 20.77 -33.41 73.17
N ASP A 249 21.45 -33.78 72.08
CA ASP A 249 22.82 -34.31 72.11
C ASP A 249 23.82 -33.26 72.61
N THR A 250 23.73 -32.00 72.16
CA THR A 250 24.59 -30.93 72.70
C THR A 250 24.32 -30.65 74.18
N LYS A 251 23.06 -30.66 74.64
CA LYS A 251 22.74 -30.58 76.09
C LYS A 251 23.36 -31.74 76.87
N ARG A 252 23.30 -32.96 76.34
CA ARG A 252 23.91 -34.15 76.92
C ARG A 252 25.43 -34.01 77.01
N MET A 253 26.11 -33.60 75.93
CA MET A 253 27.56 -33.36 75.92
C MET A 253 27.99 -32.21 76.85
N ILE A 254 27.13 -31.21 77.07
CA ILE A 254 27.35 -30.14 78.06
C ILE A 254 27.20 -30.68 79.49
N GLN A 255 26.23 -31.56 79.76
CA GLN A 255 26.03 -32.22 81.05
C GLN A 255 27.17 -33.20 81.39
N GLN A 256 27.73 -33.89 80.38
CA GLN A 256 28.90 -34.77 80.54
C GLN A 256 30.23 -33.97 80.64
N GLY A 257 30.25 -32.73 80.14
CA GLY A 257 31.42 -31.82 80.16
C GLY A 257 32.26 -31.83 78.89
N ASP A 258 32.15 -32.91 78.10
CA ASP A 258 32.93 -33.20 76.89
C ASP A 258 32.75 -32.15 75.78
N TYR A 259 31.61 -31.46 75.74
CA TYR A 259 31.29 -30.44 74.73
C TYR A 259 32.37 -29.35 74.59
N ARG A 260 33.05 -28.99 75.69
CA ARG A 260 34.14 -28.00 75.67
C ARG A 260 35.38 -28.48 74.92
N GLN A 261 35.65 -29.79 74.91
CA GLN A 261 36.82 -30.37 74.26
C GLN A 261 36.57 -30.56 72.77
N GLU A 262 35.45 -31.20 72.40
CA GLU A 262 35.12 -31.46 70.99
C GLU A 262 34.82 -30.17 70.20
N ASN A 263 34.08 -29.22 70.78
CA ASN A 263 33.65 -28.04 70.04
C ASN A 263 34.78 -27.00 69.85
N TYR A 264 35.84 -27.04 70.67
CA TYR A 264 36.99 -26.13 70.53
C TYR A 264 37.64 -26.22 69.15
N GLY A 265 37.78 -27.44 68.60
CA GLY A 265 38.32 -27.64 67.26
C GLY A 265 37.48 -26.98 66.16
N LYS A 266 36.15 -27.12 66.22
CA LYS A 266 35.22 -26.53 65.24
C LYS A 266 35.22 -25.00 65.32
N VAL A 267 35.02 -24.44 66.51
CA VAL A 267 35.01 -22.99 66.74
C VAL A 267 36.35 -22.36 66.37
N LYS A 268 37.48 -23.06 66.59
CA LYS A 268 38.79 -22.59 66.12
C LYS A 268 38.87 -22.58 64.59
N CYS A 269 38.47 -23.66 63.90
CA CYS A 269 38.48 -23.70 62.44
C CYS A 269 37.57 -22.63 61.81
N GLU A 270 36.37 -22.42 62.35
CA GLU A 270 35.45 -21.36 61.92
C GLU A 270 36.07 -19.97 62.09
N ARG A 271 36.67 -19.69 63.27
CA ARG A 271 37.44 -18.47 63.50
C ARG A 271 38.59 -18.30 62.50
N ASP A 272 39.39 -19.33 62.30
CA ASP A 272 40.58 -19.28 61.43
C ASP A 272 40.19 -19.02 59.96
N VAL A 273 39.03 -19.54 59.52
CA VAL A 273 38.42 -19.20 58.22
C VAL A 273 37.96 -17.75 58.17
N PHE A 274 37.21 -17.25 59.17
CA PHE A 274 36.79 -15.85 59.18
C PHE A 274 37.95 -14.86 59.30
N GLU A 275 39.02 -15.19 60.04
CA GLU A 275 40.26 -14.40 60.09
C GLU A 275 40.94 -14.34 58.71
N HIS A 276 40.92 -15.43 57.94
CA HIS A 276 41.41 -15.46 56.56
C HIS A 276 40.53 -14.64 55.61
N GLU A 277 39.20 -14.81 55.64
CA GLU A 277 38.25 -14.04 54.82
C GLU A 277 38.33 -12.54 55.10
N LEU A 278 38.42 -12.13 56.37
CA LEU A 278 38.62 -10.74 56.77
C LEU A 278 39.97 -10.19 56.28
N SER A 279 41.02 -11.01 56.26
CA SER A 279 42.33 -10.62 55.72
C SER A 279 42.30 -10.44 54.20
N GLU A 280 41.62 -11.35 53.48
CA GLU A 280 41.36 -11.19 52.04
C GLU A 280 40.55 -9.93 51.73
N LEU A 281 39.46 -9.69 52.49
CA LEU A 281 38.59 -8.53 52.32
C LEU A 281 39.33 -7.22 52.57
N ARG A 282 40.19 -7.17 53.61
CA ARG A 282 41.09 -6.03 53.86
C ARG A 282 42.04 -5.79 52.68
N ARG A 283 42.69 -6.84 52.15
CA ARG A 283 43.59 -6.72 50.99
C ARG A 283 42.86 -6.26 49.72
N LYS A 284 41.63 -6.77 49.49
CA LYS A 284 40.76 -6.36 48.38
C LYS A 284 40.34 -4.89 48.52
N TYR A 285 39.99 -4.45 49.73
CA TYR A 285 39.67 -3.05 50.04
C TYR A 285 40.88 -2.13 49.84
N GLU A 286 42.05 -2.48 50.35
CA GLU A 286 43.28 -1.69 50.23
C GLU A 286 43.68 -1.46 48.76
N VAL A 287 43.60 -2.50 47.92
CA VAL A 287 43.85 -2.37 46.47
C VAL A 287 42.84 -1.43 45.80
N LEU A 288 41.56 -1.50 46.18
CA LEU A 288 40.53 -0.58 45.67
C LEU A 288 40.75 0.86 46.18
N GLU A 289 41.16 1.05 47.43
CA GLU A 289 41.45 2.36 48.01
C GLU A 289 42.68 3.01 47.35
N LEU A 290 43.72 2.22 47.06
CA LEU A 290 44.89 2.66 46.29
C LEU A 290 44.52 3.04 44.85
N SER A 291 43.69 2.23 44.18
CA SER A 291 43.17 2.52 42.83
C SER A 291 42.35 3.82 42.81
N HIS A 292 41.42 4.00 43.76
CA HIS A 292 40.65 5.23 43.91
C HIS A 292 41.55 6.44 44.21
N LYS A 293 42.59 6.29 45.04
CA LYS A 293 43.60 7.33 45.30
C LYS A 293 44.44 7.69 44.06
N ALA A 294 44.65 6.75 43.13
CA ALA A 294 45.30 7.03 41.85
C ALA A 294 44.37 7.82 40.91
N GLN A 295 43.16 7.31 40.66
CA GLN A 295 42.15 7.97 39.83
C GLN A 295 41.78 9.38 40.33
N ALA A 296 41.74 9.58 41.65
CA ALA A 296 41.52 10.89 42.24
C ALA A 296 42.67 11.88 41.98
N LYS A 297 43.92 11.41 41.85
CA LYS A 297 45.05 12.26 41.43
C LYS A 297 44.94 12.60 39.94
N GLU A 298 44.80 11.60 39.08
CA GLU A 298 44.62 11.76 37.63
C GLU A 298 43.54 12.79 37.30
N ARG A 299 42.35 12.66 37.91
CA ARG A 299 41.24 13.62 37.77
C ARG A 299 41.62 15.04 38.23
N ASN A 300 42.37 15.16 39.33
CA ASN A 300 42.80 16.46 39.85
C ASN A 300 43.92 17.08 39.02
N ASP A 301 44.76 16.28 38.37
CA ASP A 301 45.85 16.72 37.51
C ASP A 301 45.31 17.15 36.13
N LEU A 302 44.41 16.37 35.52
CA LEU A 302 43.60 16.78 34.36
C LEU A 302 42.80 18.07 34.63
N SER A 303 42.31 18.26 35.85
CA SER A 303 41.62 19.50 36.25
C SER A 303 42.56 20.72 36.34
N LYS A 304 43.87 20.53 36.58
CA LYS A 304 44.88 21.60 36.51
C LYS A 304 45.23 21.88 35.06
N GLU A 305 45.44 20.84 34.25
CA GLU A 305 45.72 20.97 32.81
C GLU A 305 44.60 21.75 32.11
N LEU A 306 43.33 21.38 32.34
CA LEU A 306 42.17 22.12 31.84
C LEU A 306 42.20 23.60 32.27
N ALA A 307 42.51 23.90 33.54
CA ALA A 307 42.63 25.27 34.01
C ALA A 307 43.79 26.04 33.33
N THR A 308 44.93 25.40 33.08
CA THR A 308 46.05 26.03 32.34
C THR A 308 45.72 26.26 30.87
N LEU A 309 45.04 25.31 30.21
CA LEU A 309 44.57 25.45 28.83
C LEU A 309 43.53 26.58 28.72
N GLN A 310 42.61 26.69 29.69
CA GLN A 310 41.65 27.78 29.77
C GLN A 310 42.35 29.14 29.99
N GLN A 311 43.44 29.19 30.77
CA GLN A 311 44.28 30.38 30.88
C GLN A 311 44.97 30.73 29.56
N SER A 312 45.56 29.76 28.84
CA SER A 312 46.16 30.02 27.52
C SER A 312 45.15 30.48 26.46
N LEU A 313 43.94 29.91 26.45
CA LEU A 313 42.84 30.36 25.58
C LEU A 313 42.44 31.80 25.88
N ASN A 314 42.38 32.18 27.16
CA ASN A 314 42.10 33.55 27.59
C ASN A 314 43.23 34.55 27.26
N LEU A 315 44.47 34.09 27.05
CA LEU A 315 45.57 34.92 26.53
C LEU A 315 45.48 35.04 25.00
N LEU A 316 45.38 33.92 24.29
CA LEU A 316 45.25 33.89 22.82
C LEU A 316 44.03 34.68 22.31
N GLN A 317 42.93 34.70 23.07
CA GLN A 317 41.77 35.53 22.74
C GLN A 317 42.07 37.04 22.90
N LYS A 318 42.88 37.44 23.89
CA LYS A 318 43.34 38.85 24.03
C LYS A 318 44.31 39.23 22.92
N ASP A 319 45.21 38.33 22.53
CA ASP A 319 46.17 38.56 21.45
C ASP A 319 45.45 38.70 20.10
N LYS A 320 44.45 37.83 19.85
CA LYS A 320 43.52 37.95 18.72
C LYS A 320 42.78 39.29 18.73
N ASP A 321 42.23 39.72 19.87
CA ASP A 321 41.53 41.00 19.98
C ASP A 321 42.46 42.22 19.85
N TYR A 322 43.73 42.08 20.20
CA TYR A 322 44.77 43.09 19.96
C TYR A 322 45.13 43.18 18.47
N LEU A 323 45.40 42.05 17.82
CA LEU A 323 45.68 41.98 16.38
C LEU A 323 44.49 42.45 15.54
N ASN A 324 43.25 42.17 15.95
CA ASN A 324 42.05 42.70 15.31
C ASN A 324 41.97 44.23 15.39
N ARG A 325 42.37 44.85 16.51
CA ARG A 325 42.45 46.33 16.62
C ARG A 325 43.56 46.89 15.74
N GLN A 326 44.75 46.28 15.73
CA GLN A 326 45.83 46.68 14.83
C GLN A 326 45.43 46.59 13.36
N ASN A 327 44.76 45.51 12.94
CA ASN A 327 44.24 45.37 11.58
C ASN A 327 43.22 46.46 11.24
N MET A 328 42.29 46.77 12.16
CA MET A 328 41.33 47.86 11.96
C MET A 328 42.03 49.23 11.82
N GLU A 329 43.02 49.53 12.68
CA GLU A 329 43.83 50.75 12.56
C GLU A 329 44.59 50.82 11.22
N LEU A 330 45.17 49.70 10.76
CA LEU A 330 45.87 49.64 9.49
C LEU A 330 44.90 49.81 8.30
N SER A 331 43.73 49.17 8.32
CA SER A 331 42.70 49.36 7.29
C SER A 331 42.25 50.82 7.19
N VAL A 332 42.07 51.52 8.31
CA VAL A 332 41.74 52.97 8.33
C VAL A 332 42.89 53.82 7.77
N ARG A 333 44.15 53.45 8.02
CA ARG A 333 45.32 54.14 7.44
C ARG A 333 45.45 53.88 5.94
N CYS A 334 45.20 52.66 5.46
CA CYS A 334 45.17 52.34 4.03
C CYS A 334 44.11 53.17 3.32
N ALA A 335 42.87 53.15 3.83
CA ALA A 335 41.78 53.96 3.28
C ALA A 335 42.11 55.46 3.23
N HIS A 336 42.85 56.00 4.21
CA HIS A 336 43.26 57.41 4.21
C HIS A 336 44.34 57.75 3.16
N GLU A 337 45.30 56.84 2.92
CA GLU A 337 46.31 57.02 1.87
C GLU A 337 45.72 56.72 0.47
N GLU A 338 44.72 55.85 0.36
CA GLU A 338 43.90 55.65 -0.85
C GLU A 338 43.13 56.94 -1.21
N ASP A 339 42.37 57.49 -0.24
CA ASP A 339 41.72 58.82 -0.32
C ASP A 339 42.67 59.92 -0.81
N ARG A 340 43.93 59.88 -0.37
CA ARG A 340 44.97 60.85 -0.72
C ARG A 340 45.54 60.61 -2.11
N LEU A 341 45.74 59.35 -2.51
CA LEU A 341 46.17 58.98 -3.87
C LEU A 341 45.12 59.39 -4.90
N GLU A 342 43.83 59.20 -4.63
CA GLU A 342 42.74 59.68 -5.50
C GLU A 342 42.78 61.21 -5.69
N ARG A 343 42.93 61.97 -4.60
CA ARG A 343 43.06 63.44 -4.65
C ARG A 343 44.29 63.90 -5.44
N LEU A 344 45.43 63.21 -5.29
CA LEU A 344 46.65 63.49 -6.06
C LEU A 344 46.51 63.10 -7.53
N GLN A 345 45.76 62.04 -7.84
CA GLN A 345 45.45 61.62 -9.21
C GLN A 345 44.52 62.62 -9.90
N ILE A 346 43.50 63.14 -9.22
CA ILE A 346 42.65 64.23 -9.74
C ILE A 346 43.50 65.47 -10.06
N GLN A 347 44.39 65.89 -9.15
CA GLN A 347 45.34 66.99 -9.40
C GLN A 347 46.29 66.72 -10.57
N LEU A 348 46.72 65.47 -10.77
CA LEU A 348 47.54 65.07 -11.92
C LEU A 348 46.74 65.19 -13.23
N GLU A 349 45.49 64.73 -13.27
CA GLU A 349 44.66 64.85 -14.48
C GLU A 349 44.30 66.31 -14.78
N ASP A 350 44.01 67.14 -13.78
CA ASP A 350 43.72 68.56 -13.99
C ASP A 350 44.96 69.35 -14.46
N THR A 351 46.17 69.00 -13.97
CA THR A 351 47.42 69.58 -14.48
C THR A 351 47.87 69.00 -15.84
N LYS A 352 47.31 67.87 -16.30
CA LYS A 352 47.41 67.43 -17.70
C LYS A 352 46.46 68.23 -18.58
N LYS A 353 45.16 68.32 -18.24
CA LYS A 353 44.16 69.12 -18.98
C LYS A 353 44.61 70.57 -19.16
N ALA A 354 45.04 71.23 -18.09
CA ALA A 354 45.54 72.61 -18.15
C ALA A 354 46.79 72.76 -19.04
N ARG A 355 47.62 71.71 -19.17
CA ARG A 355 48.77 71.68 -20.08
C ARG A 355 48.34 71.44 -21.54
N GLU A 356 47.38 70.56 -21.75
CA GLU A 356 46.77 70.25 -23.05
C GLU A 356 46.06 71.49 -23.60
N GLU A 357 45.23 72.17 -22.82
CA GLU A 357 44.64 73.47 -23.16
C GLU A 357 45.69 74.52 -23.56
N MET A 358 46.83 74.58 -22.86
CA MET A 358 47.90 75.53 -23.17
C MET A 358 48.66 75.13 -24.45
N TYR A 359 48.80 73.83 -24.74
CA TYR A 359 49.28 73.36 -26.03
C TYR A 359 48.29 73.65 -27.16
N GLU A 360 46.98 73.52 -26.95
CA GLU A 360 45.96 73.91 -27.93
C GLU A 360 46.00 75.42 -28.21
N LYS A 361 46.10 76.25 -27.18
CA LYS A 361 46.28 77.72 -27.30
C LYS A 361 47.59 78.08 -28.02
N TYR A 362 48.67 77.33 -27.82
CA TYR A 362 49.92 77.48 -28.57
C TYR A 362 49.79 77.03 -30.04
N VAL A 363 49.16 75.88 -30.30
CA VAL A 363 48.98 75.35 -31.67
C VAL A 363 48.09 76.26 -32.50
N THR A 364 46.96 76.71 -31.94
CA THR A 364 46.05 77.64 -32.61
C THR A 364 46.68 79.00 -32.89
N SER A 365 47.47 79.56 -31.96
CA SER A 365 48.21 80.81 -32.23
C SER A 365 49.35 80.64 -33.23
N ARG A 366 50.10 79.53 -33.17
CA ARG A 366 51.09 79.16 -34.19
C ARG A 366 50.47 79.05 -35.59
N ASP A 367 49.32 78.40 -35.69
CA ASP A 367 48.65 78.14 -36.97
C ASP A 367 47.91 79.38 -37.50
N HIS A 368 47.46 80.27 -36.61
CA HIS A 368 47.04 81.62 -36.97
C HIS A 368 48.20 82.43 -37.56
N TYR A 369 49.38 82.48 -36.91
CA TYR A 369 50.53 83.17 -37.51
C TYR A 369 51.02 82.50 -38.80
N LYS A 370 51.00 81.17 -38.88
CA LYS A 370 51.32 80.43 -40.12
C LYS A 370 50.40 80.87 -41.26
N THR A 371 49.09 80.92 -41.04
CA THR A 371 48.13 81.37 -42.06
C THR A 371 48.29 82.86 -42.38
N GLU A 372 48.63 83.73 -41.42
CA GLU A 372 49.00 85.12 -41.74
C GLU A 372 50.24 85.21 -42.64
N TYR A 373 51.31 84.46 -42.36
CA TYR A 373 52.50 84.45 -43.21
C TYR A 373 52.23 83.84 -44.60
N GLU A 374 51.44 82.77 -44.68
CA GLU A 374 51.02 82.18 -45.95
C GLU A 374 50.13 83.12 -46.76
N ASN A 375 49.25 83.90 -46.12
CA ASN A 375 48.43 84.92 -46.77
C ASN A 375 49.28 86.11 -47.27
N ARG A 376 50.18 86.65 -46.44
CA ARG A 376 51.10 87.73 -46.86
C ARG A 376 52.01 87.28 -48.02
N LEU A 377 52.49 86.04 -48.00
CA LEU A 377 53.27 85.49 -49.11
C LEU A 377 52.42 85.32 -50.38
N GLN A 378 51.14 84.95 -50.26
CA GLN A 378 50.20 84.94 -51.39
C GLN A 378 49.98 86.36 -51.94
N GLU A 379 49.73 87.35 -51.08
CA GLU A 379 49.59 88.76 -51.45
C GLU A 379 50.85 89.31 -52.13
N GLU A 380 52.05 88.99 -51.62
CA GLU A 380 53.32 89.38 -52.26
C GLU A 380 53.52 88.70 -53.62
N LEU A 381 53.20 87.41 -53.75
CA LEU A 381 53.24 86.68 -55.02
C LEU A 381 52.22 87.22 -56.02
N GLU A 382 51.04 87.65 -55.57
CA GLU A 382 50.03 88.32 -56.40
C GLU A 382 50.46 89.74 -56.80
N GLN A 383 51.06 90.51 -55.89
CA GLN A 383 51.66 91.80 -56.24
C GLN A 383 52.80 91.65 -57.27
N ILE A 384 53.63 90.61 -57.16
CA ILE A 384 54.68 90.30 -58.14
C ILE A 384 54.05 89.90 -59.47
N ARG A 385 53.04 89.01 -59.48
CA ARG A 385 52.28 88.66 -60.70
C ARG A 385 51.67 89.90 -61.36
N LEU A 386 51.04 90.78 -60.60
CA LEU A 386 50.45 92.03 -61.09
C LEU A 386 51.52 92.98 -61.65
N LYS A 387 52.65 93.18 -60.95
CA LYS A 387 53.77 93.99 -61.44
C LYS A 387 54.39 93.41 -62.71
N THR A 388 54.66 92.11 -62.76
CA THR A 388 55.20 91.46 -63.97
C THR A 388 54.20 91.50 -65.14
N ASN A 389 52.89 91.42 -64.89
CA ASN A 389 51.88 91.62 -65.93
C ASN A 389 51.88 93.08 -66.42
N GLN A 390 51.97 94.06 -65.52
CA GLN A 390 52.10 95.49 -65.87
C GLN A 390 53.40 95.77 -66.65
N GLU A 391 54.52 95.16 -66.27
CA GLU A 391 55.79 95.24 -67.00
C GLU A 391 55.70 94.58 -68.39
N ILE A 392 55.01 93.44 -68.51
CA ILE A 392 54.74 92.79 -69.81
C ILE A 392 53.84 93.69 -70.67
N GLU A 393 52.83 94.35 -70.10
CA GLU A 393 51.97 95.30 -70.81
C GLU A 393 52.72 96.58 -71.21
N GLN A 394 53.62 97.08 -70.34
CA GLN A 394 54.51 98.20 -70.66
C GLN A 394 55.54 97.82 -71.74
N LEU A 395 56.12 96.62 -71.71
CA LEU A 395 57.02 96.13 -72.76
C LEU A 395 56.26 95.93 -74.09
N ARG A 396 55.00 95.49 -74.05
CA ARG A 396 54.14 95.42 -75.23
C ARG A 396 53.81 96.82 -75.76
N SER A 397 53.50 97.79 -74.89
CA SER A 397 53.18 99.15 -75.31
C SER A 397 54.41 99.91 -75.82
N THR A 398 55.55 99.85 -75.14
CA THR A 398 56.80 100.46 -75.62
C THR A 398 57.31 99.79 -76.89
N SER A 399 57.18 98.46 -77.05
CA SER A 399 57.47 97.80 -78.33
C SER A 399 56.56 98.30 -79.45
N LYS A 400 55.24 98.42 -79.19
CA LYS A 400 54.27 98.99 -80.14
C LYS A 400 54.62 100.44 -80.50
N GLU A 401 54.93 101.27 -79.51
CA GLU A 401 55.38 102.65 -79.75
C GLU A 401 56.72 102.70 -80.51
N MET A 402 57.64 101.76 -80.28
CA MET A 402 58.91 101.69 -81.01
C MET A 402 58.68 101.32 -82.47
N TYR A 403 57.82 100.35 -82.76
CA TYR A 403 57.39 100.08 -84.14
C TYR A 403 56.64 101.27 -84.77
N GLU A 404 55.89 102.05 -83.99
CA GLU A 404 55.22 103.29 -84.45
C GLU A 404 56.18 104.49 -84.61
N ARG A 405 57.27 104.55 -83.84
CA ARG A 405 58.38 105.50 -84.01
C ARG A 405 59.20 105.14 -85.25
N GLU A 406 59.54 103.86 -85.43
CA GLU A 406 60.24 103.36 -86.62
C GLU A 406 59.40 103.59 -87.89
N ASN A 407 58.09 103.30 -87.85
CA ASN A 407 57.17 103.62 -88.95
C ASN A 407 57.06 105.13 -89.22
N ARG A 408 57.24 106.00 -88.23
CA ARG A 408 57.34 107.46 -88.44
C ARG A 408 58.68 107.84 -89.05
N ASN A 409 59.79 107.39 -88.47
CA ASN A 409 61.14 107.64 -88.98
C ASN A 409 61.31 107.17 -90.43
N LEU A 410 60.68 106.07 -90.84
CA LEU A 410 60.69 105.59 -92.22
C LEU A 410 59.85 106.48 -93.17
N ARG A 411 58.75 107.10 -92.69
CA ARG A 411 57.99 108.10 -93.45
C ARG A 411 58.75 109.42 -93.53
N GLU A 412 59.33 109.87 -92.43
CA GLU A 412 60.13 111.09 -92.35
C GLU A 412 61.44 110.97 -93.15
N ALA A 413 62.08 109.81 -93.19
CA ALA A 413 63.25 109.56 -94.05
C ALA A 413 62.89 109.58 -95.55
N ARG A 414 61.75 108.98 -95.92
CA ARG A 414 61.18 109.09 -97.28
C ARG A 414 60.92 110.55 -97.64
N ASP A 415 60.31 111.33 -96.74
CA ASP A 415 59.92 112.72 -97.01
C ASP A 415 61.15 113.66 -97.02
N ASN A 416 62.15 113.40 -96.17
CA ASN A 416 63.44 114.09 -96.21
C ASN A 416 64.23 113.79 -97.50
N ALA A 417 64.18 112.56 -98.02
CA ALA A 417 64.78 112.23 -99.31
C ALA A 417 64.10 112.97 -100.49
N VAL A 418 62.78 113.22 -100.40
CA VAL A 418 62.08 114.11 -101.34
C VAL A 418 62.55 115.57 -101.17
N ALA A 419 62.66 116.06 -99.94
CA ALA A 419 63.14 117.42 -99.65
C ALA A 419 64.63 117.66 -99.96
N GLU A 420 65.47 116.61 -99.99
CA GLU A 420 66.85 116.69 -100.48
C GLU A 420 66.91 116.70 -102.01
N LYS A 421 66.08 115.89 -102.69
CA LYS A 421 65.90 115.99 -104.14
C LYS A 421 65.46 117.40 -104.56
N GLU A 422 64.54 118.02 -103.83
CA GLU A 422 64.10 119.40 -104.10
C GLU A 422 65.18 120.44 -103.81
N ARG A 423 65.94 120.28 -102.71
CA ARG A 423 67.09 121.16 -102.42
C ARG A 423 68.23 121.01 -103.42
N ALA A 424 68.46 119.83 -103.99
CA ALA A 424 69.43 119.63 -105.06
C ALA A 424 69.06 120.44 -106.32
N VAL A 425 67.79 120.46 -106.71
CA VAL A 425 67.28 121.27 -107.84
C VAL A 425 67.41 122.79 -107.59
N ILE A 426 67.40 123.23 -106.33
CA ILE A 426 67.67 124.64 -105.97
C ILE A 426 69.18 124.92 -105.97
N ALA A 427 70.01 124.01 -105.44
CA ALA A 427 71.46 124.13 -105.47
C ALA A 427 72.04 124.15 -106.90
N GLU A 428 71.40 123.44 -107.84
CA GLU A 428 71.70 123.52 -109.27
C GLU A 428 71.49 124.93 -109.84
N ARG A 429 70.40 125.62 -109.45
CA ARG A 429 70.14 127.02 -109.84
C ARG A 429 71.17 127.99 -109.25
N ASP A 430 71.53 127.82 -107.98
CA ASP A 430 72.54 128.67 -107.32
C ASP A 430 73.96 128.41 -107.82
N ALA A 431 74.26 127.19 -108.27
CA ALA A 431 75.54 126.85 -108.90
C ALA A 431 75.72 127.58 -110.24
N LEU A 432 74.65 127.69 -111.04
CA LEU A 432 74.63 128.50 -112.27
C LEU A 432 74.92 129.97 -111.95
N GLY A 433 74.20 130.57 -110.98
CA GLY A 433 74.41 131.98 -110.60
C GLY A 433 75.79 132.31 -110.00
N LYS A 434 76.51 131.32 -109.47
CA LYS A 434 77.92 131.47 -109.02
C LYS A 434 78.93 131.31 -110.16
N TYR A 435 78.56 130.65 -111.25
CA TYR A 435 79.40 130.56 -112.44
C TYR A 435 79.58 131.94 -113.09
N ASP A 436 78.50 132.73 -113.12
CA ASP A 436 78.51 134.11 -113.62
C ASP A 436 79.44 135.03 -112.80
N GLN A 437 79.45 134.90 -111.47
CA GLN A 437 80.28 135.74 -110.60
C GLN A 437 81.79 135.41 -110.65
N LEU A 438 82.14 134.15 -110.98
CA LEU A 438 83.54 133.74 -111.11
C LEU A 438 84.24 134.26 -112.39
N LEU A 439 83.47 134.74 -113.38
CA LEU A 439 84.01 135.42 -114.57
C LEU A 439 84.62 136.80 -114.24
N GLU A 440 84.15 137.48 -113.20
CA GLU A 440 84.58 138.85 -112.89
C GLU A 440 85.75 138.91 -111.89
N GLN A 441 85.82 138.00 -110.91
CA GLN A 441 86.83 138.09 -109.84
C GLN A 441 88.20 137.46 -110.17
N LYS A 442 88.30 136.52 -111.11
CA LYS A 442 89.61 135.98 -111.57
C LYS A 442 90.36 136.92 -112.54
N LYS A 443 90.30 138.22 -112.25
CA LYS A 443 90.82 139.33 -113.06
C LYS A 443 91.90 140.16 -112.34
N TYR A 444 92.18 139.85 -111.08
CA TYR A 444 93.00 140.70 -110.20
C TYR A 444 93.93 139.90 -109.29
N TYR A 445 95.13 139.56 -109.81
CA TYR A 445 96.39 139.24 -109.09
C TYR A 445 96.41 138.03 -108.12
N PHE A 446 97.05 136.93 -108.55
CA PHE A 446 98.38 136.43 -108.06
C PHE A 446 98.14 135.29 -107.02
N ASP A 447 98.98 134.28 -106.79
CA ASP A 447 100.40 134.03 -107.07
C ASP A 447 100.68 132.63 -107.73
N LYS A 448 101.95 132.38 -108.03
CA LYS A 448 102.56 131.05 -108.34
C LYS A 448 102.71 130.23 -107.04
N SER A 449 102.74 128.88 -106.98
CA SER A 449 102.40 127.80 -107.93
C SER A 449 102.47 126.43 -107.19
N ASN A 450 101.42 125.59 -107.33
CA ASN A 450 101.28 124.13 -107.12
C ASN A 450 102.22 123.38 -106.13
N VAL A 451 101.80 122.69 -105.05
CA VAL A 451 100.66 121.76 -104.74
C VAL A 451 100.82 120.30 -105.24
N PHE A 452 101.29 119.43 -104.33
CA PHE A 452 100.69 118.18 -103.75
C PHE A 452 99.91 117.11 -104.57
N MET A 453 99.94 115.86 -104.04
CA MET A 453 99.28 114.59 -104.47
C MET A 453 99.26 113.58 -103.27
N SER A 454 98.64 112.38 -103.25
CA SER A 454 97.24 111.90 -103.52
C SER A 454 97.10 110.38 -103.16
N SER A 455 95.86 109.82 -103.06
CA SER A 455 95.47 108.37 -103.08
C SER A 455 95.84 107.42 -101.88
N VAL A 456 95.32 106.16 -101.76
CA VAL A 456 93.91 105.60 -101.70
C VAL A 456 93.86 104.05 -101.43
N ASP A 457 92.71 103.53 -100.93
CA ASP A 457 92.11 102.14 -101.06
C ASP A 457 92.27 100.93 -100.05
N ARG A 458 91.07 100.39 -99.64
CA ARG A 458 90.52 98.99 -99.52
C ARG A 458 90.99 97.82 -98.57
N ALA A 459 90.11 97.50 -97.59
CA ALA A 459 89.11 96.38 -97.50
C ALA A 459 89.36 94.86 -97.12
N SER A 460 88.52 94.37 -96.18
CA SER A 460 87.76 93.05 -96.09
C SER A 460 88.36 91.72 -95.55
N ASN A 461 87.57 90.96 -94.73
CA ASN A 461 87.49 89.45 -94.69
C ASN A 461 86.40 88.83 -93.75
N LEU A 462 86.27 87.48 -93.70
CA LEU A 462 85.09 86.70 -93.17
C LEU A 462 85.35 85.55 -92.14
N CYS A 463 84.33 85.29 -91.27
CA CYS A 463 83.76 84.02 -90.75
C CYS A 463 84.56 82.92 -89.96
N SER A 464 84.03 82.51 -88.78
CA SER A 464 84.33 81.29 -87.96
C SER A 464 83.40 81.25 -86.70
N CYS A 465 83.14 80.21 -85.87
CA CYS A 465 83.17 78.72 -85.89
C CYS A 465 82.16 78.17 -84.81
N SER A 466 82.21 76.91 -84.31
CA SER A 466 81.21 76.34 -83.35
C SER A 466 81.69 75.25 -82.36
N LEU A 467 81.03 75.15 -81.18
CA LEU A 467 80.82 73.99 -80.25
C LEU A 467 79.98 74.48 -79.04
N CYS A 468 79.42 73.72 -78.06
CA CYS A 468 79.23 72.27 -77.74
C CYS A 468 77.82 72.13 -77.06
N GLY A 469 77.39 71.21 -76.17
CA GLY A 469 77.92 70.02 -75.45
C GLY A 469 76.91 69.56 -74.36
N LYS A 470 76.96 68.30 -73.85
CA LYS A 470 76.07 67.74 -72.78
C LYS A 470 76.63 66.43 -72.14
N ASN A 471 75.95 65.89 -71.12
CA ASN A 471 76.45 64.94 -70.09
C ASN A 471 76.80 63.48 -70.50
N LEU A 472 77.96 63.01 -70.00
CA LEU A 472 78.29 61.86 -69.12
C LEU A 472 77.62 60.44 -69.24
N TRP A 473 78.43 59.41 -68.94
CA TRP A 473 78.17 57.96 -68.82
C TRP A 473 78.67 57.41 -67.46
N PHE A 474 78.07 56.34 -66.89
CA PHE A 474 78.82 55.22 -66.25
C PHE A 474 77.97 53.95 -66.00
N ILE A 475 78.59 52.90 -65.41
CA ILE A 475 78.19 51.49 -65.52
C ILE A 475 78.45 50.65 -64.23
N ASP A 476 77.64 49.61 -64.03
CA ASP A 476 77.83 48.30 -63.34
C ASP A 476 78.06 48.04 -61.82
N TYR A 477 77.40 46.92 -61.44
CA TYR A 477 77.82 45.77 -60.60
C TYR A 477 77.50 45.58 -59.10
N LYS A 478 77.61 44.29 -58.75
CA LYS A 478 77.00 43.57 -57.60
C LYS A 478 77.92 43.47 -56.38
N GLY A 479 77.29 43.44 -55.22
CA GLY A 479 77.39 42.26 -54.34
C GLY A 479 78.31 42.37 -53.11
N HIS A 480 77.84 41.79 -52.00
CA HIS A 480 78.60 41.00 -51.03
C HIS A 480 77.61 40.30 -50.09
N HIS A 481 77.84 39.01 -49.80
CA HIS A 481 77.06 38.24 -48.82
C HIS A 481 78.00 37.19 -48.21
N ASN A 482 77.97 37.05 -46.88
CA ASN A 482 78.82 36.16 -46.08
C ASN A 482 80.33 36.57 -46.11
N ASP A 483 81.15 36.39 -45.08
CA ASP A 483 81.05 35.61 -43.83
C ASP A 483 81.54 36.41 -42.61
N THR A 484 81.05 36.06 -41.39
CA THR A 484 81.78 36.12 -40.09
C THR A 484 80.87 35.65 -38.94
N LEU A 485 80.54 34.36 -38.91
CA LEU A 485 79.65 33.75 -37.89
C LEU A 485 80.40 32.72 -37.03
N PHE A 486 81.54 33.11 -36.43
CA PHE A 486 82.38 32.18 -35.65
C PHE A 486 83.09 32.75 -34.40
N THR A 487 83.00 34.05 -34.11
CA THR A 487 83.75 34.68 -33.00
C THR A 487 82.83 35.42 -32.02
N PHE A 488 81.91 34.69 -31.37
CA PHE A 488 80.93 35.28 -30.45
C PHE A 488 80.66 34.48 -29.16
N LEU A 489 81.32 33.35 -28.92
CA LEU A 489 80.93 32.39 -27.85
C LEU A 489 81.78 32.44 -26.56
N GLU A 490 82.98 33.03 -26.57
CA GLU A 490 83.79 33.21 -25.33
C GLU A 490 83.57 34.58 -24.65
N PHE A 491 82.77 35.48 -25.23
CA PHE A 491 82.61 36.86 -24.74
C PHE A 491 81.71 36.98 -23.49
N PHE A 492 80.99 35.93 -23.09
CA PHE A 492 79.89 36.01 -22.11
C PHE A 492 80.25 35.64 -20.67
N ALA A 493 81.49 35.21 -20.38
CA ALA A 493 81.89 34.72 -19.07
C ALA A 493 82.56 35.76 -18.15
N VAL A 494 82.43 37.07 -18.45
CA VAL A 494 83.12 38.14 -17.73
C VAL A 494 82.12 39.12 -17.09
N GLU A 495 82.07 39.13 -15.76
CA GLU A 495 81.08 39.90 -14.98
C GLU A 495 81.39 41.41 -14.87
N ASN A 496 82.56 41.86 -15.36
CA ASN A 496 83.12 43.18 -15.03
C ASN A 496 83.21 44.11 -16.27
N GLU A 497 82.55 45.28 -16.22
CA GLU A 497 82.37 46.13 -17.43
C GLU A 497 83.69 46.68 -18.01
N ALA A 498 84.65 47.03 -17.15
CA ALA A 498 85.95 47.58 -17.56
C ALA A 498 86.83 46.56 -18.32
N GLU A 499 86.51 45.27 -18.24
CA GLU A 499 87.20 44.20 -18.97
C GLU A 499 86.60 44.02 -20.38
N ALA A 500 85.27 44.06 -20.48
CA ALA A 500 84.56 44.02 -21.75
C ALA A 500 84.95 45.19 -22.68
N GLU A 501 85.19 46.39 -22.12
CA GLU A 501 85.70 47.52 -22.91
C GLU A 501 87.16 47.33 -23.37
N ARG A 502 88.02 46.66 -22.58
CA ARG A 502 89.39 46.29 -23.00
C ARG A 502 89.37 45.34 -24.21
N VAL A 503 88.53 44.30 -24.16
CA VAL A 503 88.42 43.33 -25.26
C VAL A 503 87.77 43.96 -26.51
N LEU A 504 86.83 44.90 -26.35
CA LEU A 504 86.32 45.68 -27.49
C LEU A 504 87.41 46.53 -28.17
N PHE A 505 88.37 47.04 -27.39
CA PHE A 505 89.52 47.79 -27.91
C PHE A 505 90.54 46.92 -28.63
N SER A 506 90.84 45.71 -28.12
CA SER A 506 91.86 44.83 -28.73
C SER A 506 91.50 44.32 -30.12
N TYR A 507 90.21 44.32 -30.49
CA TYR A 507 89.73 43.98 -31.83
C TYR A 507 89.43 45.22 -32.72
N GLY A 508 89.97 46.40 -32.38
CA GLY A 508 90.01 47.56 -33.28
C GLY A 508 88.74 48.43 -33.34
N TYR A 509 87.66 48.07 -32.65
CA TYR A 509 86.39 48.83 -32.64
C TYR A 509 86.40 50.09 -31.75
N GLY A 510 87.59 50.53 -31.29
CA GLY A 510 87.76 51.63 -30.33
C GLY A 510 87.52 53.05 -30.87
N ALA A 511 87.78 53.31 -32.15
CA ALA A 511 87.82 54.67 -32.72
C ALA A 511 86.59 55.04 -33.57
N ASN A 512 86.49 54.49 -34.79
CA ASN A 512 85.64 55.04 -35.85
C ASN A 512 84.36 54.22 -36.14
N VAL A 513 83.67 53.75 -35.10
CA VAL A 513 82.37 53.06 -35.26
C VAL A 513 81.24 54.10 -35.27
N PRO A 514 80.35 54.11 -36.30
CA PRO A 514 79.18 54.99 -36.31
C PRO A 514 78.36 54.88 -35.02
N THR A 515 77.95 56.02 -34.46
CA THR A 515 77.30 56.10 -33.14
C THR A 515 76.02 55.25 -33.05
N THR A 516 75.32 55.06 -34.16
CA THR A 516 74.17 54.17 -34.32
C THR A 516 74.52 52.69 -34.13
N ALA A 517 75.65 52.21 -34.65
CA ALA A 517 76.11 50.83 -34.49
C ALA A 517 76.58 50.58 -33.04
N LYS A 518 77.37 51.50 -32.46
CA LYS A 518 77.79 51.43 -31.05
C LYS A 518 76.59 51.43 -30.09
N ARG A 519 75.54 52.22 -30.39
CA ARG A 519 74.27 52.22 -29.64
C ARG A 519 73.49 50.91 -29.78
N ARG A 520 73.39 50.33 -30.98
CA ARG A 520 72.75 49.02 -31.20
C ARG A 520 73.46 47.88 -30.47
N LEU A 521 74.80 47.86 -30.48
CA LEU A 521 75.59 46.89 -29.70
C LEU A 521 75.36 47.05 -28.20
N LYS A 522 75.40 48.29 -27.67
CA LYS A 522 75.08 48.52 -26.24
C LYS A 522 73.65 48.10 -25.88
N GLN A 523 72.67 48.34 -26.75
CA GLN A 523 71.28 47.90 -26.53
C GLN A 523 71.12 46.37 -26.57
N SER A 524 71.75 45.67 -27.52
CA SER A 524 71.70 44.19 -27.57
C SER A 524 72.41 43.55 -26.38
N VAL A 525 73.55 44.08 -25.92
CA VAL A 525 74.22 43.63 -24.69
C VAL A 525 73.35 43.85 -23.44
N HIS A 526 72.69 45.01 -23.31
CA HIS A 526 71.75 45.24 -22.20
C HIS A 526 70.53 44.30 -22.24
N LEU A 527 70.00 44.00 -23.44
CA LEU A 527 68.92 43.03 -23.61
C LEU A 527 69.37 41.60 -23.27
N ALA A 528 70.54 41.16 -23.74
CA ALA A 528 71.11 39.85 -23.42
C ALA A 528 71.38 39.68 -21.92
N ARG A 529 71.95 40.70 -21.26
CA ARG A 529 72.13 40.70 -19.79
C ARG A 529 70.79 40.62 -19.04
N ARG A 530 69.75 41.33 -19.50
CA ARG A 530 68.42 41.27 -18.87
C ARG A 530 67.71 39.94 -19.12
N LEU A 531 67.91 39.31 -20.29
CA LEU A 531 67.44 37.95 -20.56
C LEU A 531 68.12 36.94 -19.63
N LEU A 532 69.45 36.95 -19.52
CA LEU A 532 70.21 36.09 -18.58
C LEU A 532 69.80 36.32 -17.12
N GLN A 533 69.49 37.56 -16.72
CA GLN A 533 68.99 37.86 -15.38
C GLN A 533 67.59 37.28 -15.13
N LEU A 534 66.68 37.39 -16.11
CA LEU A 534 65.33 36.81 -16.05
C LEU A 534 65.37 35.27 -16.12
N GLU A 535 66.29 34.70 -16.89
CA GLU A 535 66.54 33.26 -16.97
C GLU A 535 67.08 32.72 -15.64
N LYS A 536 68.05 33.41 -15.02
CA LYS A 536 68.52 33.09 -13.67
C LYS A 536 67.41 33.19 -12.63
N GLN A 537 66.55 34.21 -12.69
CA GLN A 537 65.37 34.34 -11.83
C GLN A 537 64.36 33.20 -12.04
N ASN A 538 64.04 32.85 -13.29
CA ASN A 538 63.19 31.69 -13.60
C ASN A 538 63.81 30.37 -13.07
N SER A 539 65.13 30.18 -13.19
CA SER A 539 65.82 28.99 -12.70
C SER A 539 65.81 28.85 -11.16
N LEU A 540 65.68 29.97 -10.44
CA LEU A 540 65.49 29.98 -8.99
C LEU A 540 64.02 29.69 -8.66
N LEU A 541 63.08 30.42 -9.27
CA LEU A 541 61.64 30.21 -9.07
C LEU A 541 61.18 28.78 -9.40
N VAL A 542 61.79 28.12 -10.40
CA VAL A 542 61.53 26.70 -10.69
C VAL A 542 62.00 25.80 -9.53
N LYS A 543 63.18 26.04 -8.96
CA LYS A 543 63.69 25.28 -7.81
C LYS A 543 62.89 25.54 -6.53
N ASP A 544 62.46 26.78 -6.31
CA ASP A 544 61.59 27.14 -5.20
C ASP A 544 60.22 26.46 -5.34
N LEU A 545 59.67 26.40 -6.57
CA LEU A 545 58.44 25.65 -6.87
C LEU A 545 58.61 24.13 -6.75
N GLU A 546 59.78 23.58 -7.08
CA GLU A 546 60.10 22.16 -6.86
C GLU A 546 60.19 21.85 -5.36
N HIS A 547 60.92 22.66 -4.60
CA HIS A 547 61.03 22.50 -3.15
C HIS A 547 59.67 22.67 -2.43
N HIS A 548 58.83 23.62 -2.85
CA HIS A 548 57.47 23.75 -2.31
C HIS A 548 56.56 22.58 -2.71
N LYS A 549 56.72 21.97 -3.89
CA LYS A 549 56.02 20.71 -4.22
C LYS A 549 56.47 19.56 -3.32
N GLU A 550 57.79 19.42 -3.09
CA GLU A 550 58.33 18.43 -2.15
C GLU A 550 57.75 18.61 -0.75
N GLN A 551 57.78 19.83 -0.20
CA GLN A 551 57.17 20.18 1.08
C GLN A 551 55.68 19.82 1.12
N VAL A 552 54.89 20.16 0.08
CA VAL A 552 53.47 19.81 0.00
C VAL A 552 53.26 18.29 -0.02
N THR A 553 54.09 17.52 -0.74
CA THR A 553 54.00 16.05 -0.73
C THR A 553 54.45 15.39 0.58
N GLN A 554 55.35 16.03 1.33
CA GLN A 554 55.73 15.60 2.67
C GLN A 554 54.59 15.85 3.66
N ILE A 555 54.04 17.08 3.65
CA ILE A 555 52.88 17.47 4.49
C ILE A 555 51.65 16.63 4.16
N SER A 556 51.40 16.28 2.88
CA SER A 556 50.27 15.39 2.53
C SER A 556 50.49 13.96 3.02
N GLN A 557 51.71 13.42 2.94
CA GLN A 557 52.03 12.10 3.51
C GLN A 557 51.93 12.10 5.04
N GLU A 558 52.29 13.19 5.71
CA GLU A 558 52.12 13.33 7.16
C GLU A 558 50.65 13.46 7.55
N LEU A 559 49.85 14.21 6.76
CA LEU A 559 48.39 14.29 6.91
C LEU A 559 47.73 12.91 6.72
N ASP A 560 48.14 12.12 5.72
CA ASP A 560 47.63 10.77 5.48
C ASP A 560 48.00 9.80 6.61
N ARG A 561 49.22 9.89 7.14
CA ARG A 561 49.66 9.12 8.32
C ARG A 561 48.87 9.52 9.57
N ALA A 562 48.68 10.81 9.81
CA ALA A 562 47.90 11.34 10.92
C ALA A 562 46.42 10.95 10.81
N ASN A 563 45.83 11.02 9.62
CA ASN A 563 44.48 10.55 9.35
C ASN A 563 44.34 9.03 9.52
N SER A 564 45.34 8.24 9.11
CA SER A 564 45.35 6.78 9.34
C SER A 564 45.37 6.45 10.83
N LEU A 565 46.25 7.10 11.60
CA LEU A 565 46.31 6.97 13.07
C LEU A 565 45.01 7.44 13.74
N LEU A 566 44.44 8.57 13.31
CA LEU A 566 43.17 9.09 13.83
C LEU A 566 42.02 8.12 13.57
N ASN A 567 41.93 7.55 12.35
CA ASN A 567 40.92 6.55 12.02
C ASN A 567 41.08 5.27 12.85
N GLN A 568 42.30 4.83 13.16
CA GLN A 568 42.56 3.69 14.05
C GLN A 568 42.13 4.00 15.49
N VAL A 569 42.54 5.15 16.04
CA VAL A 569 42.16 5.62 17.39
C VAL A 569 40.65 5.85 17.50
N GLN A 570 39.97 6.20 16.41
CA GLN A 570 38.51 6.33 16.38
C GLN A 570 37.75 5.02 16.28
N GLN A 571 38.35 3.85 15.97
CA GLN A 571 37.58 2.60 15.84
C GLN A 571 36.87 2.19 17.14
N PRO A 572 37.49 2.22 18.34
CA PRO A 572 36.80 1.94 19.60
C PRO A 572 35.68 2.94 19.89
N TYR A 573 35.89 4.23 19.63
CA TYR A 573 34.88 5.27 19.84
C TYR A 573 33.72 5.16 18.85
N LYS A 574 33.99 4.84 17.58
CA LYS A 574 32.96 4.62 16.55
C LYS A 574 32.11 3.39 16.90
N TYR A 575 32.74 2.27 17.27
CA TYR A 575 32.03 1.08 17.74
C TYR A 575 31.23 1.34 19.02
N LEU A 576 31.75 2.16 19.95
CA LEU A 576 31.01 2.60 21.13
C LEU A 576 29.80 3.46 20.76
N ILE A 577 29.94 4.40 19.82
CA ILE A 577 28.83 5.24 19.33
C ILE A 577 27.77 4.38 18.62
N GLU A 578 28.18 3.46 17.74
CA GLU A 578 27.26 2.55 17.04
C GLU A 578 26.54 1.60 18.02
N THR A 579 27.23 1.07 19.04
CA THR A 579 26.59 0.22 20.06
C THR A 579 25.78 0.99 21.11
N VAL A 580 26.00 2.30 21.28
CA VAL A 580 25.11 3.20 22.01
C VAL A 580 23.86 3.49 21.18
N GLN A 581 23.99 3.84 19.89
CA GLN A 581 22.84 4.05 18.99
C GLN A 581 21.96 2.80 18.83
N GLN A 582 22.56 1.60 18.79
CA GLN A 582 21.83 0.33 18.84
C GLN A 582 21.07 0.13 20.16
N ARG A 583 21.62 0.58 21.30
CA ARG A 583 20.91 0.55 22.58
C ARG A 583 19.82 1.61 22.66
N ASP A 584 20.05 2.82 22.16
CA ASP A 584 19.05 3.90 22.16
C ASP A 584 17.82 3.54 21.30
N SER A 585 18.02 2.86 20.17
CA SER A 585 16.93 2.33 19.33
C SER A 585 16.21 1.12 19.94
N GLN A 586 16.92 0.25 20.68
CA GLN A 586 16.25 -0.77 21.51
C GLN A 586 15.44 -0.13 22.65
N ILE A 587 15.96 0.93 23.27
CA ILE A 587 15.29 1.69 24.33
C ILE A 587 14.06 2.44 23.79
N SER A 588 14.07 2.97 22.56
CA SER A 588 12.88 3.59 21.96
C SER A 588 11.79 2.55 21.69
N LEU A 589 12.13 1.39 21.11
CA LEU A 589 11.17 0.29 20.90
C LEU A 589 10.57 -0.23 22.22
N GLN A 590 11.39 -0.37 23.27
CA GLN A 590 10.92 -0.75 24.60
C GLN A 590 10.01 0.32 25.22
N LYS A 591 10.32 1.61 25.06
CA LYS A 591 9.45 2.71 25.50
C LYS A 591 8.11 2.70 24.76
N GLU A 592 8.10 2.49 23.45
CA GLU A 592 6.86 2.38 22.68
C GLU A 592 5.98 1.23 23.20
N HIS A 593 6.54 0.03 23.38
CA HIS A 593 5.84 -1.10 24.00
C HIS A 593 5.31 -0.79 25.41
N ILE A 594 6.08 -0.09 26.25
CA ILE A 594 5.62 0.34 27.58
C ILE A 594 4.41 1.28 27.44
N THR A 595 4.46 2.29 26.56
CA THR A 595 3.31 3.20 26.37
C THR A 595 2.09 2.54 25.71
N GLN A 596 2.25 1.37 25.08
CA GLN A 596 1.13 0.55 24.60
C GLN A 596 0.50 -0.20 25.78
N LEU A 597 1.30 -0.92 26.56
CA LEU A 597 0.84 -1.63 27.76
C LEU A 597 0.22 -0.68 28.80
N GLU A 598 0.72 0.55 28.95
CA GLU A 598 0.11 1.59 29.79
C GLU A 598 -1.29 2.01 29.30
N LYS A 599 -1.51 2.10 27.97
CA LYS A 599 -2.83 2.37 27.40
C LYS A 599 -3.78 1.21 27.66
N ASP A 600 -3.34 -0.02 27.46
CA ASP A 600 -4.13 -1.23 27.69
C ASP A 600 -4.51 -1.38 29.17
N VAL A 601 -3.57 -1.17 30.08
CA VAL A 601 -3.82 -1.10 31.53
C VAL A 601 -4.78 0.06 31.87
N SER A 602 -4.76 1.18 31.13
CA SER A 602 -5.75 2.26 31.30
C SER A 602 -7.16 1.85 30.85
N LEU A 603 -7.27 1.03 29.79
CA LEU A 603 -8.55 0.53 29.25
C LEU A 603 -9.14 -0.51 30.21
N LEU A 604 -8.36 -1.52 30.59
CA LEU A 604 -8.74 -2.55 31.55
C LEU A 604 -9.15 -1.94 32.91
N ASN A 605 -8.50 -0.85 33.36
CA ASN A 605 -8.94 -0.14 34.56
C ASN A 605 -10.27 0.63 34.35
N LYS A 606 -10.51 1.24 33.19
CA LYS A 606 -11.82 1.87 32.88
C LYS A 606 -12.93 0.82 32.91
N GLU A 607 -12.73 -0.32 32.25
CA GLU A 607 -13.65 -1.47 32.25
C GLU A 607 -13.88 -2.01 33.65
N LYS A 608 -12.82 -2.25 34.43
CA LYS A 608 -12.90 -2.67 35.84
C LYS A 608 -13.74 -1.69 36.68
N THR A 609 -13.58 -0.37 36.51
CA THR A 609 -14.43 0.59 37.24
C THR A 609 -15.87 0.62 36.74
N ALA A 610 -16.14 0.28 35.48
CA ALA A 610 -17.50 0.15 34.95
C ALA A 610 -18.18 -1.12 35.50
N LEU A 611 -17.48 -2.27 35.49
CA LEU A 611 -17.94 -3.52 36.09
C LEU A 611 -18.17 -3.39 37.60
N LEU A 612 -17.30 -2.65 38.33
CA LEU A 612 -17.53 -2.33 39.73
C LEU A 612 -18.78 -1.46 39.94
N ARG A 613 -19.05 -0.48 39.06
CA ARG A 613 -20.30 0.30 39.10
C ARG A 613 -21.53 -0.58 38.86
N VAL A 614 -21.51 -1.46 37.86
CA VAL A 614 -22.60 -2.41 37.58
C VAL A 614 -22.80 -3.39 38.74
N LYS A 615 -21.72 -3.96 39.31
CA LYS A 615 -21.79 -4.83 40.49
C LYS A 615 -22.45 -4.11 41.68
N ASN A 616 -22.04 -2.87 41.95
CA ASN A 616 -22.60 -2.11 43.06
C ASN A 616 -24.08 -1.75 42.82
N GLN A 617 -24.45 -1.43 41.58
CA GLN A 617 -25.85 -1.23 41.19
C GLN A 617 -26.67 -2.50 41.50
N MET A 618 -26.24 -3.67 40.99
CA MET A 618 -26.89 -4.96 41.23
C MET A 618 -26.94 -5.33 42.72
N ALA A 619 -25.94 -4.95 43.52
CA ALA A 619 -25.99 -5.14 44.98
C ALA A 619 -27.13 -4.32 45.61
N THR A 620 -27.27 -3.04 45.26
CA THR A 620 -28.38 -2.21 45.78
C THR A 620 -29.75 -2.65 45.24
N ASP A 621 -29.81 -3.24 44.05
CA ASP A 621 -31.03 -3.81 43.49
C ASP A 621 -31.43 -5.11 44.22
N LEU A 622 -30.44 -5.95 44.59
CA LEU A 622 -30.63 -7.13 45.44
C LEU A 622 -31.05 -6.76 46.87
N GLU A 623 -30.44 -5.74 47.47
CA GLU A 623 -30.87 -5.21 48.78
C GLU A 623 -32.33 -4.76 48.74
N ARG A 624 -32.75 -4.04 47.68
CA ARG A 624 -34.16 -3.67 47.49
C ARG A 624 -35.07 -4.90 47.36
N LEU A 625 -34.67 -5.92 46.61
CA LEU A 625 -35.44 -7.17 46.47
C LEU A 625 -35.52 -7.99 47.77
N LEU A 626 -34.48 -7.97 48.60
CA LEU A 626 -34.50 -8.58 49.93
C LEU A 626 -35.45 -7.82 50.86
N ASN A 627 -35.41 -6.48 50.87
CA ASN A 627 -36.36 -5.67 51.65
C ASN A 627 -37.81 -5.93 51.21
N HIS A 628 -38.10 -5.97 49.90
CA HIS A 628 -39.43 -6.34 49.39
C HIS A 628 -39.85 -7.76 49.79
N ARG A 629 -38.90 -8.71 49.86
CA ARG A 629 -39.15 -10.08 50.34
C ARG A 629 -39.47 -10.10 51.84
N GLU A 630 -38.81 -9.28 52.65
CA GLU A 630 -39.08 -9.15 54.08
C GLU A 630 -40.42 -8.46 54.33
N GLU A 631 -40.75 -7.39 53.59
CA GLU A 631 -42.07 -6.76 53.58
C GLU A 631 -43.18 -7.76 53.20
N LEU A 632 -42.96 -8.58 52.17
CA LEU A 632 -43.88 -9.65 51.77
C LEU A 632 -43.96 -10.78 52.80
N ALA A 633 -42.89 -11.06 53.56
CA ALA A 633 -42.92 -12.01 54.67
C ALA A 633 -43.71 -11.47 55.86
N VAL A 634 -43.56 -10.18 56.19
CA VAL A 634 -44.39 -9.49 57.19
C VAL A 634 -45.85 -9.45 56.75
N MET A 635 -46.15 -9.11 55.49
CA MET A 635 -47.51 -9.17 54.95
C MET A 635 -48.10 -10.58 55.00
N LYS A 636 -47.32 -11.63 54.70
CA LYS A 636 -47.76 -13.03 54.89
C LYS A 636 -48.01 -13.35 56.36
N GLN A 637 -47.17 -12.90 57.30
CA GLN A 637 -47.39 -13.12 58.73
C GLN A 637 -48.64 -12.38 59.23
N VAL A 638 -48.91 -11.17 58.73
CA VAL A 638 -50.15 -10.43 58.98
C VAL A 638 -51.35 -11.18 58.40
N LEU A 639 -51.28 -11.67 57.15
CA LEU A 639 -52.34 -12.48 56.55
C LEU A 639 -52.59 -13.79 57.29
N ILE A 640 -51.54 -14.46 57.80
CA ILE A 640 -51.67 -15.65 58.67
C ILE A 640 -52.34 -15.26 60.00
N SER A 641 -52.01 -14.12 60.59
CA SER A 641 -52.68 -13.62 61.81
C SER A 641 -54.15 -13.22 61.57
N LEU A 642 -54.51 -12.83 60.34
CA LEU A 642 -55.88 -12.53 59.92
C LEU A 642 -56.66 -13.81 59.60
N GLN A 643 -56.03 -14.80 58.96
CA GLN A 643 -56.62 -16.13 58.76
C GLN A 643 -56.81 -16.87 60.09
N GLY A 644 -55.89 -16.71 61.06
CA GLY A 644 -56.09 -17.16 62.44
C GLY A 644 -57.35 -16.56 63.07
N LYS A 645 -57.53 -15.23 62.93
CA LYS A 645 -58.75 -14.53 63.36
C LYS A 645 -60.04 -14.95 62.62
N CYS A 646 -59.93 -15.60 61.46
CA CYS A 646 -61.06 -16.23 60.78
C CYS A 646 -61.27 -17.72 61.12
N TYR A 647 -60.32 -18.36 61.83
CA TYR A 647 -60.41 -19.75 62.29
C TYR A 647 -60.60 -19.89 63.81
N GLU A 648 -60.59 -18.79 64.58
CA GLU A 648 -60.89 -18.78 66.02
C GLU A 648 -62.39 -18.57 66.34
N GLN A 649 -63.26 -19.39 65.75
CA GLN A 649 -64.56 -19.73 66.35
C GLN A 649 -64.78 -21.25 66.28
N ASN A 650 -65.02 -21.87 67.45
CA ASN A 650 -65.05 -23.33 67.71
C ASN A 650 -63.64 -23.97 67.62
N LEU A 651 -62.83 -24.07 68.69
CA LEU A 651 -63.13 -24.56 70.05
C LEU A 651 -62.26 -23.85 71.14
N PRO A 652 -62.58 -23.97 72.45
CA PRO A 652 -62.02 -23.12 73.51
C PRO A 652 -60.67 -23.56 74.09
N GLN A 653 -59.94 -22.62 74.69
CA GLN A 653 -58.63 -22.82 75.32
C GLN A 653 -58.71 -23.27 76.80
N SER A 654 -57.68 -23.98 77.27
CA SER A 654 -56.93 -23.69 78.52
C SER A 654 -55.72 -24.63 78.59
N HIS A 655 -54.46 -24.19 78.60
CA HIS A 655 -53.71 -23.30 79.51
C HIS A 655 -53.40 -23.88 80.90
N THR A 656 -52.13 -24.25 81.08
CA THR A 656 -51.32 -24.06 82.30
C THR A 656 -49.86 -24.32 81.87
N ASP A 657 -49.01 -23.34 81.57
CA ASP A 657 -48.48 -22.20 82.34
C ASP A 657 -47.10 -22.48 82.94
N VAL A 658 -46.19 -21.53 82.73
CA VAL A 658 -44.80 -21.53 83.21
C VAL A 658 -44.73 -21.11 84.68
N LYS A 659 -43.90 -21.78 85.50
CA LYS A 659 -43.38 -21.21 86.77
C LYS A 659 -42.07 -21.84 87.29
N SER A 660 -40.96 -21.21 86.91
CA SER A 660 -39.98 -20.58 87.81
C SER A 660 -39.57 -21.19 89.18
N VAL A 661 -38.24 -21.27 89.38
CA VAL A 661 -37.47 -20.75 90.56
C VAL A 661 -37.16 -21.64 91.78
N THR A 662 -35.86 -22.00 91.88
CA THR A 662 -34.93 -22.20 93.03
C THR A 662 -35.18 -23.16 94.22
N ALA A 663 -34.14 -23.95 94.54
CA ALA A 663 -33.65 -24.16 95.92
C ALA A 663 -32.18 -24.69 96.01
N LYS A 664 -31.41 -24.08 96.94
CA LYS A 664 -30.11 -24.41 97.59
C LYS A 664 -29.63 -25.90 97.50
N SER A 665 -28.33 -26.25 97.45
CA SER A 665 -27.22 -25.77 98.31
C SER A 665 -25.81 -26.33 97.94
N LYS A 666 -24.72 -25.65 98.38
CA LYS A 666 -23.31 -26.11 98.59
C LYS A 666 -22.53 -26.69 97.37
N SER A 667 -21.22 -26.45 97.16
CA SER A 667 -20.21 -25.64 97.88
C SER A 667 -18.95 -25.38 97.02
N SER A 668 -18.39 -24.15 97.08
CA SER A 668 -16.95 -23.72 97.00
C SER A 668 -15.93 -24.37 96.03
N PRO A 669 -14.90 -23.65 95.51
CA PRO A 669 -14.35 -22.38 96.03
C PRO A 669 -14.05 -21.25 95.00
N SER A 670 -13.68 -20.10 95.59
CA SER A 670 -12.83 -18.96 95.16
C SER A 670 -12.02 -19.05 93.85
N VAL A 671 -11.64 -17.96 93.16
CA VAL A 671 -10.97 -16.72 93.65
C VAL A 671 -11.21 -15.48 92.73
N LYS A 672 -11.43 -14.30 93.36
CA LYS A 672 -11.04 -12.88 93.04
C LYS A 672 -10.49 -12.49 91.64
N LEU A 673 -10.67 -11.27 91.09
CA LEU A 673 -11.40 -10.03 91.48
C LEU A 673 -11.49 -9.06 90.27
N LEU A 674 -12.34 -8.03 90.37
CA LEU A 674 -12.39 -6.80 89.54
C LEU A 674 -11.43 -5.70 90.13
N PRO A 675 -11.10 -4.56 89.47
CA PRO A 675 -12.01 -3.54 88.91
C PRO A 675 -11.77 -3.16 87.42
N GLU A 676 -12.69 -2.55 86.65
CA GLU A 676 -13.85 -1.65 86.89
C GLU A 676 -13.51 -0.15 86.83
N HIS A 677 -13.84 0.46 85.68
CA HIS A 677 -14.67 1.67 85.47
C HIS A 677 -14.64 1.95 83.94
N GLU A 678 -15.74 2.03 83.20
CA GLU A 678 -16.87 2.99 83.29
C GLU A 678 -16.44 4.43 82.95
N GLU A 679 -17.18 5.21 82.17
CA GLU A 679 -18.25 4.94 81.20
C GLU A 679 -18.39 6.21 80.32
N GLU A 680 -18.81 6.11 79.05
CA GLU A 680 -19.79 7.04 78.43
C GLU A 680 -20.12 6.67 76.98
N ASN A 681 -21.25 7.21 76.48
CA ASN A 681 -21.98 6.67 75.33
C ASN A 681 -21.89 7.53 74.06
N VAL A 682 -21.51 6.93 72.92
CA VAL A 682 -21.93 7.40 71.58
C VAL A 682 -22.35 6.22 70.72
N PHE A 683 -23.54 6.32 70.13
CA PHE A 683 -24.21 5.25 69.37
C PHE A 683 -23.68 5.13 67.93
N THR A 684 -23.27 3.93 67.49
CA THR A 684 -23.38 3.46 66.09
C THR A 684 -23.54 1.92 66.05
N PRO A 685 -24.34 1.35 65.14
CA PRO A 685 -24.59 -0.11 65.09
C PRO A 685 -23.47 -0.89 64.38
N LYS A 686 -23.35 -2.18 64.70
CA LYS A 686 -22.31 -3.09 64.17
C LYS A 686 -22.82 -3.93 62.99
N PRO A 687 -22.02 -4.15 61.93
CA PRO A 687 -22.15 -5.35 61.10
C PRO A 687 -21.65 -6.60 61.84
N THR A 688 -22.08 -7.78 61.41
CA THR A 688 -21.79 -9.07 62.07
C THR A 688 -20.35 -9.56 61.86
N LEU A 689 -19.82 -10.28 62.84
CA LEU A 689 -18.45 -10.81 62.86
C LEU A 689 -18.42 -12.33 62.65
N PHE A 690 -17.42 -12.80 61.89
CA PHE A 690 -16.75 -14.07 62.17
C PHE A 690 -15.22 -13.92 62.07
N THR A 691 -14.65 -13.44 63.18
CA THR A 691 -13.29 -13.74 63.70
C THR A 691 -12.06 -13.63 62.80
N ASN A 692 -11.22 -12.62 63.10
CA ASN A 692 -9.76 -12.72 63.35
C ASN A 692 -8.82 -13.16 62.18
N LYS A 693 -7.71 -12.45 61.87
CA LYS A 693 -6.86 -11.57 62.70
C LYS A 693 -6.17 -10.44 61.90
N GLU A 694 -5.81 -9.41 62.66
CA GLU A 694 -4.93 -8.25 62.45
C GLU A 694 -4.00 -8.16 61.22
N ALA A 695 -3.83 -6.92 60.71
CA ALA A 695 -2.89 -6.58 59.64
C ALA A 695 -1.42 -6.48 60.13
N PRO A 696 -0.40 -6.86 59.32
CA PRO A 696 0.98 -6.99 59.80
C PRO A 696 1.70 -5.67 60.15
N VAL A 697 2.66 -5.78 61.07
CA VAL A 697 3.43 -4.67 61.68
C VAL A 697 4.20 -3.81 60.66
N TRP A 698 4.54 -4.32 59.47
CA TRP A 698 5.28 -3.55 58.46
C TRP A 698 4.50 -2.32 57.96
N TYR A 699 3.17 -2.39 57.90
CA TYR A 699 2.33 -1.29 57.38
C TYR A 699 2.44 -0.02 58.24
N ARG A 700 2.50 -0.17 59.58
CA ARG A 700 2.66 0.97 60.50
C ARG A 700 4.05 1.63 60.41
N LYS A 701 5.09 0.88 60.01
CA LYS A 701 6.45 1.43 59.82
C LYS A 701 6.62 2.24 58.53
N LEU A 702 5.69 2.14 57.57
CA LEU A 702 5.78 2.90 56.32
C LEU A 702 5.34 4.36 56.52
N GLN A 703 4.23 4.59 57.21
CA GLN A 703 3.69 5.95 57.47
C GLN A 703 4.63 6.82 58.33
N GLN A 704 5.42 6.22 59.23
CA GLN A 704 6.41 6.94 60.04
C GLN A 704 7.67 7.35 59.26
N LYS A 705 7.81 6.98 57.98
CA LYS A 705 8.93 7.37 57.11
C LYS A 705 8.58 8.43 56.07
N THR A 706 7.34 8.89 56.04
CA THR A 706 6.83 9.97 55.15
C THR A 706 6.62 11.30 55.87
N SER A 707 7.24 11.48 57.04
CA SER A 707 7.13 12.67 57.88
C SER A 707 8.44 12.98 58.61
N ALA A 708 9.53 13.11 57.84
CA ALA A 708 10.87 13.55 58.25
C ALA A 708 11.56 14.18 57.04
#